data_AF-A0A8C3XDV1-F1
#
_entry.id   AF-A0A8C3XDV1-F1
#
_cell.length_a   1.000
_cell.length_b   1.000
_cell.length_c   1.000
_cell.angle_alpha   90.00
_cell.angle_beta   90.00
_cell.angle_gamma   90.00
#
_symmetry.space_group_name_H-M   'P 1'
#
loop_
_entity.id
_entity.type
_entity.pdbx_description
1 polymer ?
#
loop_
_entity_poly.entity_id
_entity_poly.type
_entity_poly.pdbx_seq_one_letter_code
_entity_poly.pdbx_strand_id
1 'polypeptide(L)'
;MPFPVTSPGSQQTPPPPKHHGISSPISLASPRETDCVLTQKLIETLKPFGVFEEEEELQRRILILEKLNNLVKEWIREISESKSLPQAVIENVGGKIFTFGSYRLGVHTKGADIDALCVAPRHVDRSDFFTSFYDKLKLHEEVKDLRAVEEAFVPVIKLCFDGIEIDILFARLALQTIPEDLDLRDDSLLKNLDIRCIRSLNGCRVTDEILHLVPNIDNFRLTLRAIKLWAKCHNIYSNILGFLGGVSWAMLVARTCQLYPNAIASTLVRKFFLVFSEWEWPNPVLLKEPEERNLNLPVWDPRVNPSDRYHLMPIITPAYPQQNSTYNVSVSTRMVMMEEFKQGLAITHEILLSKAEWSKLFEAPSFFQKYTHYIVLLASAPTEKQHLEWVGLVESKIRILVGSLEKNEFITLAHVNPQSFPAPKESPDKEEFRTMWVIGLVLKKPGNSEVLSIDLTYDIQSFTDTVYRQAINSKMFENDMKIAAMHLRRKELHQLLPNHVLQKKKTHSPEGVRLTALDDGSLSLSVDSENSVSVSSLTSAVKTGPGIGGSPGRNSPAPAVVVAPVSGAQVTDPSLQPADPSAGPGGVSSQGTPRTASQPAVAPPPKPMVTRVVSSTLLVNHPPRPSGSVARTRPRRPEEGTEGTEAEGELHSKPDSASPWAPGRHDAYNHFCLPPPPAPVSPLPSLCLCTKYTCVSLHKTLRMLVFS
;
A
#
# COMPACT_ATOMS: atom_id res chain seq x y z
N MET A 1 74.62 16.80 22.12
CA MET A 1 73.93 15.50 22.27
C MET A 1 73.64 15.34 23.76
N PRO A 2 72.36 15.21 24.17
CA PRO A 2 71.55 14.02 23.88
C PRO A 2 70.32 14.30 23.00
N PHE A 3 69.55 13.24 22.70
CA PHE A 3 68.34 13.27 21.87
C PHE A 3 67.07 13.61 22.70
N PRO A 4 66.05 14.27 22.10
CA PRO A 4 64.70 14.32 22.68
C PRO A 4 64.02 12.95 22.65
N VAL A 5 63.18 12.67 23.64
CA VAL A 5 62.44 11.39 23.77
C VAL A 5 61.24 11.36 22.82
N THR A 6 61.03 10.22 22.16
CA THR A 6 59.83 9.95 21.34
C THR A 6 58.64 9.54 22.22
N SER A 7 57.62 10.40 22.29
CA SER A 7 56.32 10.04 22.86
C SER A 7 55.61 8.97 22.00
N PRO A 8 54.97 7.95 22.58
CA PRO A 8 54.16 7.00 21.83
C PRO A 8 52.97 7.71 21.18
N GLY A 9 52.82 7.57 19.86
CA GLY A 9 51.67 8.10 19.14
C GLY A 9 50.36 7.41 19.57
N SER A 10 49.32 8.19 19.84
CA SER A 10 47.99 7.66 20.12
C SER A 10 47.46 6.89 18.90
N GLN A 11 47.36 5.57 19.01
CA GLN A 11 46.67 4.76 18.00
C GLN A 11 45.20 5.19 17.96
N GLN A 12 44.80 5.87 16.88
CA GLN A 12 43.40 6.13 16.62
C GLN A 12 42.72 4.78 16.36
N THR A 13 41.88 4.34 17.30
CA THR A 13 40.99 3.20 17.07
C THR A 13 40.15 3.49 15.82
N PRO A 14 40.03 2.54 14.87
CA PRO A 14 39.19 2.74 13.71
C PRO A 14 37.75 3.04 14.15
N PRO A 15 37.01 3.89 13.41
CA PRO A 15 35.64 4.22 13.77
C PRO A 15 34.80 2.93 13.86
N PRO A 16 33.88 2.82 14.84
CA PRO A 16 33.06 1.63 14.98
C PRO A 16 32.28 1.37 13.68
N PRO A 17 32.13 0.11 13.24
CA PRO A 17 31.51 -0.20 11.96
C PRO A 17 30.08 0.37 11.93
N LYS A 18 29.83 1.24 10.94
CA LYS A 18 28.50 1.77 10.66
C LYS A 18 27.54 0.61 10.36
N HIS A 19 26.66 0.33 11.30
CA HIS A 19 25.51 -0.54 11.10
C HIS A 19 24.30 0.33 10.70
N HIS A 20 23.35 -0.27 9.99
CA HIS A 20 22.14 0.42 9.55
C HIS A 20 21.08 0.32 10.67
N GLY A 21 20.36 1.41 10.93
CA GLY A 21 19.27 1.46 11.92
C GLY A 21 19.64 2.10 13.26
N ILE A 22 18.60 2.32 14.07
CA ILE A 22 18.66 2.97 15.41
C ILE A 22 19.20 2.06 16.53
N SER A 23 19.65 0.84 16.20
CA SER A 23 20.11 -0.14 17.19
C SER A 23 21.11 -1.10 16.56
N SER A 24 21.98 -1.67 17.39
CA SER A 24 22.84 -2.79 16.99
C SER A 24 22.00 -3.96 16.46
N PRO A 25 22.56 -4.76 15.52
CA PRO A 25 21.89 -5.93 14.98
C PRO A 25 21.76 -7.05 16.01
N ILE A 26 20.69 -7.84 15.92
CA ILE A 26 20.41 -8.98 16.82
C ILE A 26 21.35 -10.15 16.51
N SER A 27 21.76 -10.32 15.25
CA SER A 27 22.79 -11.30 14.88
C SER A 27 23.54 -10.92 13.61
N LEU A 28 24.86 -11.11 13.66
CA LEU A 28 25.77 -11.01 12.51
C LEU A 28 26.03 -12.37 11.83
N ALA A 29 25.30 -13.42 12.19
CA ALA A 29 25.51 -14.75 11.62
C ALA A 29 25.15 -14.80 10.12
N SER A 30 26.12 -15.22 9.31
CA SER A 30 25.95 -15.56 7.90
C SER A 30 25.05 -16.80 7.72
N PRO A 31 24.42 -16.98 6.54
CA PRO A 31 23.63 -18.17 6.25
C PRO A 31 24.46 -19.45 6.26
N ARG A 32 23.77 -20.57 6.51
CA ARG A 32 24.25 -21.93 6.25
C ARG A 32 23.77 -22.37 4.88
N GLU A 33 24.39 -23.42 4.34
CA GLU A 33 23.99 -24.05 3.08
C GLU A 33 22.50 -24.49 3.09
N THR A 34 21.98 -24.94 4.24
CA THR A 34 20.56 -25.23 4.45
C THR A 34 19.66 -24.02 4.18
N ASP A 35 20.11 -22.82 4.56
CA ASP A 35 19.35 -21.58 4.42
C ASP A 35 19.37 -21.11 2.95
N CYS A 36 20.45 -21.42 2.22
CA CYS A 36 20.57 -21.20 0.78
C CYS A 36 19.60 -22.11 0.00
N VAL A 37 19.56 -23.41 0.33
CA VAL A 37 18.58 -24.36 -0.25
C VAL A 37 17.14 -23.93 0.04
N LEU A 38 16.85 -23.50 1.27
CA LEU A 38 15.54 -22.93 1.63
C LEU A 38 15.23 -21.62 0.87
N THR A 39 16.24 -20.82 0.52
CA THR A 39 16.07 -19.60 -0.29
C THR A 39 15.77 -19.94 -1.75
N GLN A 40 16.42 -20.95 -2.34
CA GLN A 40 16.06 -21.39 -3.69
C GLN A 40 14.64 -21.96 -3.72
N LYS A 41 14.25 -22.79 -2.74
CA LYS A 41 12.86 -23.26 -2.61
C LYS A 41 11.86 -22.10 -2.50
N LEU A 42 12.20 -21.02 -1.80
CA LEU A 42 11.36 -19.80 -1.74
C LEU A 42 11.22 -19.17 -3.13
N ILE A 43 12.33 -18.98 -3.86
CA ILE A 43 12.32 -18.41 -5.22
C ILE A 43 11.44 -19.25 -6.16
N GLU A 44 11.61 -20.57 -6.19
CA GLU A 44 10.79 -21.47 -7.02
C GLU A 44 9.31 -21.44 -6.62
N THR A 45 9.00 -21.38 -5.32
CA THR A 45 7.61 -21.26 -4.83
C THR A 45 6.97 -19.93 -5.23
N LEU A 46 7.75 -18.86 -5.36
CA LEU A 46 7.24 -17.52 -5.69
C LEU A 46 6.92 -17.37 -7.20
N LYS A 47 7.64 -18.05 -8.11
CA LYS A 47 7.45 -17.90 -9.57
C LYS A 47 5.99 -18.12 -10.04
N PRO A 48 5.26 -19.18 -9.64
CA PRO A 48 3.88 -19.41 -10.09
C PRO A 48 2.87 -18.31 -9.71
N PHE A 49 3.17 -17.49 -8.70
CA PHE A 49 2.30 -16.38 -8.27
C PHE A 49 2.51 -15.09 -9.09
N GLY A 50 3.36 -15.10 -10.13
CA GLY A 50 3.61 -13.93 -10.98
C GLY A 50 4.29 -12.76 -10.25
N VAL A 51 4.95 -13.02 -9.11
CA VAL A 51 5.60 -11.97 -8.31
C VAL A 51 6.94 -11.53 -8.86
N PHE A 52 7.45 -12.20 -9.89
CA PHE A 52 8.53 -11.74 -10.75
C PHE A 52 7.93 -11.34 -12.10
N GLU A 53 8.47 -10.28 -12.70
CA GLU A 53 8.11 -9.82 -14.04
C GLU A 53 9.12 -10.37 -15.06
N GLU A 54 8.72 -10.53 -16.32
CA GLU A 54 9.61 -11.04 -17.37
C GLU A 54 10.55 -9.93 -17.87
N GLU A 55 11.73 -10.31 -18.36
CA GLU A 55 12.75 -9.34 -18.81
C GLU A 55 12.25 -8.46 -19.98
N GLU A 56 11.40 -9.01 -20.85
CA GLU A 56 10.77 -8.29 -21.96
C GLU A 56 9.84 -7.16 -21.46
N GLU A 57 9.07 -7.42 -20.39
CA GLU A 57 8.22 -6.40 -19.74
C GLU A 57 9.07 -5.36 -18.99
N LEU A 58 10.14 -5.79 -18.32
CA LEU A 58 11.08 -4.89 -17.65
C LEU A 58 11.72 -3.92 -18.66
N GLN A 59 12.19 -4.43 -19.81
CA GLN A 59 12.73 -3.62 -20.90
C GLN A 59 11.66 -2.70 -21.51
N ARG A 60 10.41 -3.16 -21.66
CA ARG A 60 9.29 -2.33 -22.14
C ARG A 60 9.02 -1.15 -21.21
N ARG A 61 9.01 -1.37 -19.89
CA ARG A 61 8.87 -0.29 -18.89
C ARG A 61 10.03 0.72 -18.93
N ILE A 62 11.27 0.26 -19.17
CA ILE A 62 12.44 1.15 -19.32
C ILE A 62 12.27 2.08 -20.53
N LEU A 63 11.86 1.55 -21.68
CA LEU A 63 11.65 2.34 -22.91
C LEU A 63 10.50 3.37 -22.75
N ILE A 64 9.42 3.00 -22.05
CA ILE A 64 8.32 3.93 -21.74
C ILE A 64 8.79 5.07 -20.83
N LEU A 65 9.63 4.78 -19.83
CA LEU A 65 10.21 5.81 -18.96
C LEU A 65 11.19 6.73 -19.70
N GLU A 66 11.94 6.21 -20.67
CA GLU A 66 12.78 7.02 -21.56
C GLU A 66 11.94 7.97 -22.42
N LYS A 67 10.87 7.47 -23.08
CA LYS A 67 9.89 8.31 -23.80
C LYS A 67 9.35 9.43 -22.89
N LEU A 68 8.79 9.08 -21.73
CA LEU A 68 8.19 10.05 -20.79
C LEU A 68 9.19 11.10 -20.27
N ASN A 69 10.43 10.70 -19.99
CA ASN A 69 11.47 11.62 -19.55
C ASN A 69 11.85 12.62 -20.66
N ASN A 70 11.83 12.20 -21.93
CA ASN A 70 12.05 13.10 -23.06
C ASN A 70 10.86 14.05 -23.27
N LEU A 71 9.61 13.58 -23.13
CA LEU A 71 8.42 14.44 -23.19
C LEU A 71 8.39 15.51 -22.07
N VAL A 72 8.85 15.15 -20.86
CA VAL A 72 9.01 16.11 -19.75
C VAL A 72 10.06 17.18 -20.08
N LYS A 73 11.20 16.82 -20.67
CA LYS A 73 12.24 17.78 -21.07
C LYS A 73 11.80 18.68 -22.22
N GLU A 74 11.07 18.14 -23.19
CA GLU A 74 10.46 18.91 -24.28
C GLU A 74 9.47 19.93 -23.74
N TRP A 75 8.52 19.49 -22.91
CA TRP A 75 7.53 20.36 -22.29
C TRP A 75 8.16 21.46 -21.42
N ILE A 76 9.13 21.13 -20.57
CA ILE A 76 9.82 22.13 -19.73
C ILE A 76 10.58 23.15 -20.59
N ARG A 77 11.11 22.75 -21.74
CA ARG A 77 11.74 23.66 -22.71
C ARG A 77 10.70 24.60 -23.33
N GLU A 78 9.55 24.09 -23.80
CA GLU A 78 8.44 24.90 -24.35
C GLU A 78 7.88 25.92 -23.33
N ILE A 79 7.78 25.55 -22.05
CA ILE A 79 7.40 26.49 -20.97
C ILE A 79 8.49 27.53 -20.70
N SER A 80 9.77 27.20 -20.94
CA SER A 80 10.89 28.15 -20.81
C SER A 80 10.95 29.14 -21.98
N GLU A 81 10.66 28.67 -23.20
CA GLU A 81 10.55 29.47 -24.42
C GLU A 81 9.35 30.43 -24.34
N SER A 82 8.15 29.92 -23.99
CA SER A 82 6.94 30.75 -23.87
C SER A 82 7.00 31.77 -22.72
N LYS A 83 7.66 31.44 -21.59
CA LYS A 83 7.96 32.41 -20.52
C LYS A 83 9.19 33.30 -20.84
N SER A 84 9.67 33.30 -22.09
CA SER A 84 10.67 34.21 -22.65
C SER A 84 12.00 34.27 -21.86
N LEU A 85 12.46 33.11 -21.38
CA LEU A 85 13.73 33.03 -20.64
C LEU A 85 14.94 33.21 -21.57
N PRO A 86 16.12 33.60 -21.04
CA PRO A 86 17.33 33.70 -21.86
C PRO A 86 17.71 32.35 -22.48
N GLN A 87 18.15 32.35 -23.73
CA GLN A 87 18.49 31.13 -24.48
C GLN A 87 19.44 30.18 -23.72
N ALA A 88 20.48 30.71 -23.07
CA ALA A 88 21.42 29.93 -22.27
C ALA A 88 20.78 29.23 -21.04
N VAL A 89 19.63 29.70 -20.57
CA VAL A 89 18.81 29.02 -19.55
C VAL A 89 17.94 27.94 -20.20
N ILE A 90 17.31 28.23 -21.35
CA ILE A 90 16.48 27.28 -22.10
C ILE A 90 17.29 26.04 -22.49
N GLU A 91 18.52 26.21 -22.97
CA GLU A 91 19.43 25.13 -23.36
C GLU A 91 19.86 24.23 -22.17
N ASN A 92 19.84 24.77 -20.94
CA ASN A 92 20.34 24.10 -19.73
C ASN A 92 19.23 23.86 -18.70
N VAL A 93 17.95 24.03 -19.06
CA VAL A 93 16.83 24.00 -18.11
C VAL A 93 16.65 22.63 -17.45
N GLY A 94 16.93 21.57 -18.20
CA GLY A 94 16.77 20.18 -17.75
C GLY A 94 15.30 19.80 -17.55
N GLY A 95 15.04 19.04 -16.50
CA GLY A 95 13.75 18.41 -16.22
C GLY A 95 13.87 16.90 -16.23
N LYS A 96 13.20 16.21 -15.31
CA LYS A 96 13.47 14.79 -15.05
C LYS A 96 12.26 14.03 -14.48
N ILE A 97 12.07 12.81 -14.97
CA ILE A 97 11.23 11.79 -14.32
C ILE A 97 12.09 11.04 -13.29
N PHE A 98 11.60 10.97 -12.05
CA PHE A 98 12.08 10.05 -11.02
C PHE A 98 11.01 8.99 -10.76
N THR A 99 11.37 7.71 -10.62
CA THR A 99 10.43 6.67 -10.17
C THR A 99 10.49 6.47 -8.67
N PHE A 100 9.40 5.98 -8.08
CA PHE A 100 9.35 5.60 -6.67
C PHE A 100 8.58 4.29 -6.45
N GLY A 101 8.17 4.01 -5.21
CA GLY A 101 7.26 2.93 -4.88
C GLY A 101 7.74 1.53 -5.30
N SER A 102 6.82 0.67 -5.74
CA SER A 102 7.14 -0.76 -5.98
C SER A 102 8.17 -0.96 -7.09
N TYR A 103 8.09 -0.15 -8.16
CA TYR A 103 8.94 -0.28 -9.34
C TYR A 103 10.39 0.13 -9.00
N ARG A 104 10.58 1.31 -8.40
CA ARG A 104 11.92 1.80 -7.98
C ARG A 104 12.58 0.90 -6.94
N LEU A 105 11.82 0.33 -6.00
CA LEU A 105 12.33 -0.67 -5.06
C LEU A 105 12.78 -1.97 -5.74
N GLY A 106 12.32 -2.26 -6.97
CA GLY A 106 12.53 -3.54 -7.65
C GLY A 106 11.72 -4.68 -7.03
N VAL A 107 10.47 -4.41 -6.64
CA VAL A 107 9.52 -5.36 -6.01
C VAL A 107 8.09 -5.22 -6.56
N HIS A 108 7.94 -4.69 -7.76
CA HIS A 108 6.69 -4.70 -8.52
C HIS A 108 6.42 -6.10 -9.08
N THR A 109 5.14 -6.39 -9.34
CA THR A 109 4.67 -7.67 -9.90
C THR A 109 4.15 -7.45 -11.31
N LYS A 110 3.88 -8.52 -12.07
CA LYS A 110 3.19 -8.40 -13.36
C LYS A 110 1.88 -7.61 -13.19
N GLY A 111 1.59 -6.71 -14.13
CA GLY A 111 0.42 -5.83 -14.07
C GLY A 111 0.42 -4.78 -12.96
N ALA A 112 1.57 -4.52 -12.32
CA ALA A 112 1.70 -3.38 -11.41
C ALA A 112 1.90 -2.05 -12.17
N ASP A 113 1.51 -0.99 -11.51
CA ASP A 113 1.67 0.42 -11.86
C ASP A 113 3.13 0.91 -11.78
N ILE A 114 3.42 2.03 -12.44
CA ILE A 114 4.66 2.81 -12.24
C ILE A 114 4.35 4.13 -11.53
N ASP A 115 4.75 4.19 -10.27
CA ASP A 115 4.89 5.41 -9.47
C ASP A 115 5.97 6.33 -10.08
N ALA A 116 5.59 7.50 -10.62
CA ALA A 116 6.50 8.45 -11.26
C ALA A 116 6.33 9.90 -10.73
N LEU A 117 7.42 10.66 -10.71
CA LEU A 117 7.46 12.05 -10.29
C LEU A 117 8.15 12.90 -11.36
N CYS A 118 7.40 13.82 -11.95
CA CYS A 118 7.95 14.90 -12.78
C CYS A 118 8.54 15.99 -11.87
N VAL A 119 9.84 16.23 -11.99
CA VAL A 119 10.59 17.27 -11.27
C VAL A 119 10.96 18.39 -12.24
N ALA A 120 10.48 19.60 -11.94
CA ALA A 120 10.56 20.77 -12.80
C ALA A 120 11.14 22.01 -12.07
N PRO A 121 11.77 22.94 -12.80
CA PRO A 121 12.34 24.17 -12.25
C PRO A 121 11.26 25.19 -11.85
N ARG A 122 11.67 26.23 -11.12
CA ARG A 122 10.81 27.18 -10.42
C ARG A 122 9.81 27.94 -11.32
N HIS A 123 10.08 28.09 -12.61
CA HIS A 123 9.19 28.79 -13.55
C HIS A 123 8.13 27.90 -14.21
N VAL A 124 8.09 26.60 -13.93
CA VAL A 124 7.06 25.67 -14.46
C VAL A 124 6.01 25.44 -13.38
N ASP A 125 4.79 25.92 -13.56
CA ASP A 125 3.74 25.93 -12.53
C ASP A 125 2.91 24.63 -12.53
N ARG A 126 2.18 24.36 -11.43
CA ARG A 126 1.31 23.16 -11.32
C ARG A 126 0.14 23.20 -12.31
N SER A 127 -0.35 24.40 -12.62
CA SER A 127 -1.29 24.65 -13.72
C SER A 127 -0.76 24.17 -15.06
N ASP A 128 0.53 24.39 -15.33
CA ASP A 128 1.15 24.05 -16.60
C ASP A 128 1.19 22.52 -16.78
N PHE A 129 1.43 21.79 -15.68
CA PHE A 129 1.38 20.33 -15.64
C PHE A 129 -0.02 19.76 -15.92
N PHE A 130 -1.07 20.33 -15.32
CA PHE A 130 -2.45 19.87 -15.54
C PHE A 130 -3.12 20.41 -16.82
N THR A 131 -2.45 21.32 -17.54
CA THR A 131 -2.89 21.84 -18.84
C THR A 131 -1.93 21.41 -19.94
N SER A 132 -0.86 22.17 -20.20
CA SER A 132 0.07 21.93 -21.31
C SER A 132 0.74 20.55 -21.33
N PHE A 133 1.13 19.97 -20.18
CA PHE A 133 1.68 18.60 -20.17
C PHE A 133 0.59 17.54 -20.36
N TYR A 134 -0.59 17.75 -19.77
CA TYR A 134 -1.76 16.90 -19.97
C TYR A 134 -2.18 16.84 -21.44
N ASP A 135 -2.31 17.99 -22.10
CA ASP A 135 -2.64 18.06 -23.53
C ASP A 135 -1.49 17.56 -24.42
N LYS A 136 -0.21 17.69 -24.02
CA LYS A 136 0.90 17.01 -24.72
C LYS A 136 0.74 15.49 -24.65
N LEU A 137 0.56 14.91 -23.47
CA LEU A 137 0.36 13.46 -23.29
C LEU A 137 -0.83 12.93 -24.13
N LYS A 138 -1.92 13.70 -24.20
CA LYS A 138 -3.14 13.39 -24.95
C LYS A 138 -2.95 13.29 -26.48
N LEU A 139 -1.85 13.81 -27.02
CA LEU A 139 -1.53 13.76 -28.46
C LEU A 139 -0.69 12.53 -28.86
N HIS A 140 -0.27 11.69 -27.92
CA HIS A 140 0.51 10.47 -28.19
C HIS A 140 -0.39 9.25 -28.39
N GLU A 141 -0.19 8.50 -29.49
CA GLU A 141 -0.97 7.29 -29.82
C GLU A 141 -0.81 6.17 -28.77
N GLU A 142 0.31 6.17 -28.05
CA GLU A 142 0.58 5.22 -26.98
C GLU A 142 -0.23 5.47 -25.71
N VAL A 143 -0.84 6.66 -25.55
CA VAL A 143 -1.50 7.12 -24.33
C VAL A 143 -3.01 6.83 -24.36
N LYS A 144 -3.47 6.10 -23.36
CA LYS A 144 -4.88 5.75 -23.11
C LYS A 144 -5.27 6.06 -21.67
N ASP A 145 -6.57 6.08 -21.40
CA ASP A 145 -7.16 6.21 -20.06
C ASP A 145 -6.66 7.41 -19.25
N LEU A 146 -6.23 8.46 -19.96
CA LEU A 146 -5.64 9.68 -19.42
C LEU A 146 -6.68 10.45 -18.59
N ARG A 147 -6.35 10.66 -17.31
CA ARG A 147 -7.23 11.32 -16.32
C ARG A 147 -6.40 12.12 -15.30
N ALA A 148 -6.78 13.37 -15.09
CA ALA A 148 -6.19 14.23 -14.05
C ALA A 148 -7.00 14.18 -12.76
N VAL A 149 -6.30 14.19 -11.62
CA VAL A 149 -6.90 14.34 -10.28
C VAL A 149 -6.11 15.40 -9.51
N GLU A 150 -6.35 16.68 -9.83
CA GLU A 150 -5.64 17.81 -9.23
C GLU A 150 -5.99 18.02 -7.75
N GLU A 151 -7.26 17.84 -7.38
CA GLU A 151 -7.78 18.02 -6.01
C GLU A 151 -7.44 16.86 -5.04
N ALA A 152 -6.59 15.91 -5.47
CA ALA A 152 -6.13 14.83 -4.60
C ALA A 152 -5.17 15.33 -3.50
N PHE A 153 -5.08 14.59 -2.39
CA PHE A 153 -4.14 14.88 -1.30
C PHE A 153 -2.68 14.99 -1.79
N VAL A 154 -2.33 14.22 -2.82
CA VAL A 154 -1.17 14.43 -3.70
C VAL A 154 -1.70 14.51 -5.14
N PRO A 155 -1.59 15.67 -5.84
CA PRO A 155 -2.11 15.82 -7.20
C PRO A 155 -1.40 14.90 -8.20
N VAL A 156 -2.16 14.23 -9.07
CA VAL A 156 -1.67 13.18 -9.98
C VAL A 156 -2.34 13.24 -11.36
N ILE A 157 -1.58 12.94 -12.43
CA ILE A 157 -2.11 12.51 -13.73
C ILE A 157 -1.94 10.99 -13.78
N LYS A 158 -3.02 10.25 -14.04
CA LYS A 158 -2.99 8.80 -14.29
C LYS A 158 -3.19 8.55 -15.78
N LEU A 159 -2.47 7.58 -16.34
CA LEU A 159 -2.62 7.14 -17.73
C LEU A 159 -2.23 5.67 -17.89
N CYS A 160 -2.62 5.10 -19.03
CA CYS A 160 -2.14 3.83 -19.54
C CYS A 160 -1.24 4.11 -20.76
N PHE A 161 0.08 3.94 -20.63
CA PHE A 161 1.05 4.19 -21.70
C PHE A 161 1.53 2.84 -22.27
N ASP A 162 1.34 2.60 -23.57
CA ASP A 162 1.63 1.32 -24.25
C ASP A 162 0.99 0.08 -23.55
N GLY A 163 -0.03 0.26 -22.71
CA GLY A 163 -0.62 -0.83 -21.90
C GLY A 163 -0.03 -1.02 -20.50
N ILE A 164 0.76 -0.06 -20.00
CA ILE A 164 1.25 0.00 -18.61
C ILE A 164 0.56 1.17 -17.88
N GLU A 165 -0.02 0.92 -16.71
CA GLU A 165 -0.56 1.99 -15.85
C GLU A 165 0.59 2.81 -15.21
N ILE A 166 0.47 4.14 -15.26
CA ILE A 166 1.46 5.10 -14.75
C ILE A 166 0.76 6.22 -13.98
N ASP A 167 1.25 6.49 -12.78
CA ASP A 167 0.84 7.60 -11.91
C ASP A 167 1.93 8.66 -11.91
N ILE A 168 1.71 9.77 -12.61
CA ILE A 168 2.67 10.90 -12.68
C ILE A 168 2.26 11.97 -11.67
N LEU A 169 3.08 12.12 -10.63
CA LEU A 169 3.07 13.24 -9.70
C LEU A 169 3.87 14.44 -10.24
N PHE A 170 3.65 15.63 -9.68
CA PHE A 170 4.41 16.83 -10.05
C PHE A 170 4.98 17.59 -8.84
N ALA A 171 6.29 17.85 -8.88
CA ALA A 171 6.99 18.70 -7.93
C ALA A 171 7.81 19.80 -8.65
N ARG A 172 7.48 21.05 -8.35
CA ARG A 172 8.27 22.23 -8.70
C ARG A 172 9.30 22.50 -7.60
N LEU A 173 10.58 22.58 -7.96
CA LEU A 173 11.66 22.94 -7.03
C LEU A 173 12.00 24.43 -7.07
N ALA A 174 12.69 24.91 -6.03
CA ALA A 174 13.15 26.30 -5.92
C ALA A 174 14.41 26.60 -6.76
N LEU A 175 14.71 25.80 -7.79
CA LEU A 175 15.89 25.87 -8.66
C LEU A 175 15.54 26.49 -10.03
N GLN A 176 16.51 27.16 -10.67
CA GLN A 176 16.32 27.71 -12.03
C GLN A 176 16.47 26.64 -13.13
N THR A 177 17.29 25.62 -12.88
CA THR A 177 17.53 24.47 -13.74
C THR A 177 17.48 23.19 -12.91
N ILE A 178 17.24 22.05 -13.55
CA ILE A 178 17.18 20.73 -12.90
C ILE A 178 18.37 19.89 -13.41
N PRO A 179 19.44 19.71 -12.61
CA PRO A 179 20.62 18.96 -13.03
C PRO A 179 20.36 17.45 -13.03
N GLU A 180 21.14 16.71 -13.83
CA GLU A 180 20.94 15.25 -14.01
C GLU A 180 21.34 14.42 -12.78
N ASP A 181 22.29 14.91 -11.98
CA ASP A 181 22.78 14.30 -10.74
C ASP A 181 22.00 14.75 -9.48
N LEU A 182 20.85 15.42 -9.66
CA LEU A 182 19.99 15.88 -8.57
C LEU A 182 19.55 14.75 -7.63
N ASP A 183 20.06 14.79 -6.39
CA ASP A 183 19.62 13.92 -5.30
C ASP A 183 18.45 14.57 -4.53
N LEU A 184 17.25 13.98 -4.66
CA LEU A 184 16.03 14.49 -4.01
C LEU A 184 16.05 14.37 -2.48
N ARG A 185 17.00 13.63 -1.88
CA ARG A 185 17.11 13.45 -0.42
C ARG A 185 17.56 14.70 0.33
N ASP A 186 18.20 15.67 -0.32
CA ASP A 186 18.58 16.92 0.34
C ASP A 186 17.35 17.68 0.88
N ASP A 187 17.29 17.86 2.19
CA ASP A 187 16.24 18.61 2.87
C ASP A 187 16.22 20.09 2.47
N SER A 188 17.33 20.63 1.95
CA SER A 188 17.38 22.02 1.48
C SER A 188 16.43 22.26 0.30
N LEU A 189 16.14 21.24 -0.51
CA LEU A 189 15.19 21.29 -1.61
C LEU A 189 13.75 21.55 -1.16
N LEU A 190 13.39 21.23 0.09
CA LEU A 190 12.05 21.44 0.64
C LEU A 190 11.79 22.88 1.09
N LYS A 191 12.81 23.75 1.10
CA LYS A 191 12.69 25.15 1.55
C LYS A 191 11.72 25.92 0.66
N ASN A 192 10.72 26.54 1.30
CA ASN A 192 9.72 27.42 0.66
C ASN A 192 8.89 26.74 -0.45
N LEU A 193 8.71 25.42 -0.42
CA LEU A 193 7.83 24.71 -1.33
C LEU A 193 6.37 24.69 -0.86
N ASP A 194 5.43 24.65 -1.82
CA ASP A 194 4.03 24.34 -1.57
C ASP A 194 3.89 22.91 -1.00
N ILE A 195 2.98 22.73 -0.04
CA ILE A 195 2.79 21.45 0.68
C ILE A 195 2.47 20.27 -0.26
N ARG A 196 1.86 20.50 -1.42
CA ARG A 196 1.62 19.47 -2.45
C ARG A 196 2.93 19.04 -3.11
N CYS A 197 3.86 19.96 -3.40
CA CYS A 197 5.19 19.61 -3.90
C CYS A 197 5.96 18.75 -2.88
N ILE A 198 5.90 19.11 -1.59
CA ILE A 198 6.55 18.35 -0.50
C ILE A 198 5.97 16.93 -0.42
N ARG A 199 4.64 16.78 -0.49
CA ARG A 199 3.98 15.46 -0.53
C ARG A 199 4.38 14.64 -1.76
N SER A 200 4.48 15.26 -2.94
CA SER A 200 4.94 14.59 -4.16
C SER A 200 6.40 14.13 -4.06
N LEU A 201 7.30 14.95 -3.50
CA LEU A 201 8.71 14.62 -3.30
C LEU A 201 8.91 13.46 -2.30
N ASN A 202 8.05 13.36 -1.29
CA ASN A 202 8.18 12.33 -0.25
C ASN A 202 8.12 10.90 -0.78
N GLY A 203 7.45 10.63 -1.91
CA GLY A 203 7.44 9.31 -2.56
C GLY A 203 8.84 8.81 -2.93
N CYS A 204 9.57 9.61 -3.72
CA CYS A 204 10.95 9.34 -4.10
C CYS A 204 11.88 9.33 -2.88
N ARG A 205 11.79 10.36 -2.02
CA ARG A 205 12.66 10.52 -0.84
C ARG A 205 12.59 9.33 0.12
N VAL A 206 11.38 8.85 0.43
CA VAL A 206 11.20 7.66 1.29
C VAL A 206 11.70 6.39 0.61
N THR A 207 11.46 6.24 -0.69
CA THR A 207 11.89 5.06 -1.45
C THR A 207 13.42 4.94 -1.49
N ASP A 208 14.12 6.03 -1.80
CA ASP A 208 15.59 6.02 -1.89
C ASP A 208 16.25 5.98 -0.51
N GLU A 209 15.68 6.59 0.55
CA GLU A 209 16.14 6.37 1.92
C GLU A 209 16.03 4.89 2.32
N ILE A 210 14.92 4.19 2.02
CA ILE A 210 14.78 2.75 2.32
C ILE A 210 15.90 1.93 1.66
N LEU A 211 16.25 2.22 0.41
CA LEU A 211 17.33 1.52 -0.32
C LEU A 211 18.73 1.76 0.27
N HIS A 212 18.98 2.92 0.89
CA HIS A 212 20.23 3.22 1.59
C HIS A 212 20.26 2.73 3.05
N LEU A 213 19.09 2.48 3.64
CA LEU A 213 18.95 2.04 5.04
C LEU A 213 18.89 0.51 5.20
N VAL A 214 19.11 -0.26 4.13
CA VAL A 214 19.28 -1.72 4.16
C VAL A 214 20.73 -2.15 3.85
N PRO A 215 21.27 -3.16 4.55
CA PRO A 215 22.65 -3.63 4.36
C PRO A 215 22.86 -4.50 3.11
N ASN A 216 21.78 -5.07 2.55
CA ASN A 216 21.81 -5.80 1.28
C ASN A 216 20.46 -5.63 0.56
N ILE A 217 20.49 -5.02 -0.62
CA ILE A 217 19.28 -4.63 -1.35
C ILE A 217 18.54 -5.85 -1.94
N ASP A 218 19.25 -6.89 -2.39
CA ASP A 218 18.60 -8.01 -3.09
C ASP A 218 17.99 -9.03 -2.11
N ASN A 219 18.63 -9.26 -0.96
CA ASN A 219 18.02 -9.95 0.17
C ASN A 219 16.77 -9.21 0.68
N PHE A 220 16.82 -7.87 0.75
CA PHE A 220 15.65 -7.04 1.05
C PHE A 220 14.54 -7.22 -0.01
N ARG A 221 14.86 -7.12 -1.30
CA ARG A 221 13.90 -7.27 -2.42
C ARG A 221 13.20 -8.61 -2.40
N LEU A 222 13.94 -9.72 -2.29
CA LEU A 222 13.37 -11.07 -2.29
C LEU A 222 12.49 -11.31 -1.05
N THR A 223 12.93 -10.84 0.12
CA THR A 223 12.12 -10.88 1.36
C THR A 223 10.84 -10.07 1.19
N LEU A 224 10.91 -8.87 0.60
CA LEU A 224 9.75 -7.99 0.41
C LEU A 224 8.79 -8.52 -0.65
N ARG A 225 9.25 -9.19 -1.72
CA ARG A 225 8.38 -9.92 -2.66
C ARG A 225 7.58 -11.02 -1.94
N ALA A 226 8.23 -11.80 -1.06
CA ALA A 226 7.57 -12.83 -0.25
C ALA A 226 6.54 -12.23 0.74
N ILE A 227 6.91 -11.20 1.49
CA ILE A 227 6.01 -10.55 2.46
C ILE A 227 4.83 -9.85 1.77
N LYS A 228 5.03 -9.20 0.60
CA LYS A 228 3.93 -8.62 -0.19
C LYS A 228 2.94 -9.68 -0.69
N LEU A 229 3.43 -10.86 -1.10
CA LEU A 229 2.56 -11.97 -1.50
C LEU A 229 1.77 -12.52 -0.29
N TRP A 230 2.46 -12.84 0.80
CA TRP A 230 1.84 -13.30 2.05
C TRP A 230 0.74 -12.34 2.54
N ALA A 231 1.04 -11.04 2.64
CA ALA A 231 0.08 -10.05 3.11
C ALA A 231 -1.16 -9.91 2.20
N LYS A 232 -1.00 -10.10 0.88
CA LYS A 232 -2.12 -10.19 -0.06
C LYS A 232 -2.94 -11.48 0.16
N CYS A 233 -2.29 -12.65 0.20
CA CYS A 233 -2.98 -13.94 0.42
C CYS A 233 -3.72 -14.00 1.77
N HIS A 234 -3.19 -13.37 2.81
CA HIS A 234 -3.78 -13.33 4.15
C HIS A 234 -4.82 -12.22 4.35
N ASN A 235 -5.16 -11.45 3.30
CA ASN A 235 -6.19 -10.39 3.31
C ASN A 235 -5.83 -9.19 4.23
N ILE A 236 -4.55 -8.83 4.31
CA ILE A 236 -4.03 -7.76 5.20
C ILE A 236 -3.19 -6.70 4.45
N TYR A 237 -3.47 -6.50 3.16
CA TYR A 237 -2.78 -5.51 2.30
C TYR A 237 -3.77 -4.46 1.80
N SER A 238 -3.98 -3.38 2.56
CA SER A 238 -4.65 -2.14 2.10
C SER A 238 -4.54 -1.03 3.16
N ASN A 239 -3.88 0.08 2.83
CA ASN A 239 -3.83 1.27 3.70
C ASN A 239 -5.21 1.95 3.82
N ILE A 240 -6.01 1.96 2.74
CA ILE A 240 -7.34 2.59 2.69
C ILE A 240 -8.27 1.95 3.72
N LEU A 241 -8.14 0.63 3.92
CA LEU A 241 -8.95 -0.15 4.85
C LEU A 241 -8.31 -0.36 6.24
N GLY A 242 -7.18 0.31 6.51
CA GLY A 242 -6.55 0.32 7.83
C GLY A 242 -5.60 -0.85 8.10
N PHE A 243 -5.19 -1.59 7.07
CA PHE A 243 -4.04 -2.49 7.12
C PHE A 243 -2.79 -1.77 6.59
N LEU A 244 -1.69 -2.50 6.33
CA LEU A 244 -0.47 -1.93 5.79
C LEU A 244 -0.52 -1.83 4.26
N GLY A 245 -0.04 -0.68 3.74
CA GLY A 245 0.28 -0.49 2.32
C GLY A 245 1.72 -0.88 1.98
N GLY A 246 2.08 -0.80 0.69
CA GLY A 246 3.37 -1.27 0.17
C GLY A 246 4.61 -0.64 0.84
N VAL A 247 4.58 0.67 1.09
CA VAL A 247 5.69 1.38 1.78
C VAL A 247 5.82 0.94 3.25
N SER A 248 4.70 0.70 3.95
CA SER A 248 4.72 0.24 5.34
C SER A 248 5.31 -1.17 5.45
N TRP A 249 4.93 -2.07 4.53
CA TRP A 249 5.56 -3.40 4.42
C TRP A 249 7.06 -3.33 4.08
N ALA A 250 7.45 -2.42 3.16
CA ALA A 250 8.85 -2.18 2.84
C ALA A 250 9.66 -1.74 4.06
N MET A 251 9.13 -0.85 4.91
CA MET A 251 9.82 -0.40 6.11
C MET A 251 9.93 -1.50 7.18
N LEU A 252 8.91 -2.35 7.37
CA LEU A 252 9.03 -3.51 8.27
C LEU A 252 10.10 -4.51 7.79
N VAL A 253 10.16 -4.80 6.50
CA VAL A 253 11.20 -5.68 5.93
C VAL A 253 12.58 -5.03 6.03
N ALA A 254 12.72 -3.74 5.72
CA ALA A 254 13.97 -3.01 5.87
C ALA A 254 14.49 -3.05 7.31
N ARG A 255 13.62 -2.85 8.32
CA ARG A 255 13.98 -2.98 9.74
C ARG A 255 14.43 -4.39 10.09
N THR A 256 13.82 -5.41 9.49
CA THR A 256 14.27 -6.81 9.67
C THR A 256 15.68 -7.02 9.10
N CYS A 257 15.97 -6.47 7.92
CA CYS A 257 17.31 -6.55 7.32
C CYS A 257 18.37 -5.82 8.16
N GLN A 258 18.05 -4.67 8.76
CA GLN A 258 18.93 -3.97 9.70
C GLN A 258 19.31 -4.83 10.92
N LEU A 259 18.35 -5.58 11.47
CA LEU A 259 18.56 -6.43 12.65
C LEU A 259 19.32 -7.73 12.34
N TYR A 260 19.40 -8.13 11.08
CA TYR A 260 20.04 -9.37 10.61
C TYR A 260 20.82 -9.15 9.30
N PRO A 261 21.87 -8.30 9.30
CA PRO A 261 22.48 -7.75 8.09
C PRO A 261 23.10 -8.78 7.15
N ASN A 262 23.59 -9.89 7.69
CA ASN A 262 24.25 -10.95 6.93
C ASN A 262 23.29 -12.08 6.51
N ALA A 263 22.00 -11.99 6.84
CA ALA A 263 21.02 -13.04 6.56
C ALA A 263 20.41 -12.93 5.15
N ILE A 264 20.05 -14.09 4.58
CA ILE A 264 19.37 -14.21 3.29
C ILE A 264 17.86 -14.42 3.45
N ALA A 265 17.11 -14.30 2.35
CA ALA A 265 15.65 -14.18 2.36
C ALA A 265 14.90 -15.28 3.13
N SER A 266 15.31 -16.55 3.07
CA SER A 266 14.67 -17.64 3.85
C SER A 266 14.69 -17.36 5.36
N THR A 267 15.81 -16.86 5.87
CA THR A 267 15.99 -16.48 7.27
C THR A 267 15.30 -15.15 7.57
N LEU A 268 15.40 -14.17 6.67
CA LEU A 268 14.77 -12.85 6.86
C LEU A 268 13.25 -12.93 6.93
N VAL A 269 12.58 -13.74 6.08
CA VAL A 269 11.12 -13.95 6.15
C VAL A 269 10.71 -14.56 7.49
N ARG A 270 11.46 -15.54 8.02
CA ARG A 270 11.20 -16.09 9.37
C ARG A 270 11.47 -15.07 10.47
N LYS A 271 12.53 -14.28 10.35
CA LYS A 271 12.92 -13.26 11.33
C LYS A 271 11.99 -12.05 11.36
N PHE A 272 11.38 -11.71 10.23
CA PHE A 272 10.31 -10.72 10.12
C PHE A 272 9.13 -11.09 11.03
N PHE A 273 8.62 -12.33 10.91
CA PHE A 273 7.53 -12.80 11.77
C PHE A 273 7.93 -12.84 13.25
N LEU A 274 9.15 -13.31 13.56
CA LEU A 274 9.67 -13.32 14.94
C LEU A 274 9.73 -11.91 15.55
N VAL A 275 10.18 -10.91 14.79
CA VAL A 275 10.30 -9.53 15.28
C VAL A 275 8.92 -8.88 15.47
N PHE A 276 7.98 -9.05 14.54
CA PHE A 276 6.70 -8.31 14.58
C PHE A 276 5.54 -9.03 15.29
N SER A 277 5.64 -10.33 15.57
CA SER A 277 4.70 -11.02 16.47
C SER A 277 4.97 -10.71 17.95
N GLU A 278 6.21 -10.40 18.32
CA GLU A 278 6.67 -10.06 19.67
C GLU A 278 6.93 -8.55 19.85
N TRP A 279 6.58 -7.70 18.87
CA TRP A 279 6.83 -6.26 18.94
C TRP A 279 5.85 -5.55 19.89
N GLU A 280 6.39 -4.77 20.83
CA GLU A 280 5.64 -4.06 21.87
C GLU A 280 4.93 -2.80 21.33
N TRP A 281 3.93 -2.99 20.47
CA TRP A 281 3.10 -1.90 19.94
C TRP A 281 2.34 -1.17 21.07
N PRO A 282 2.45 0.17 21.19
CA PRO A 282 2.66 1.11 20.09
C PRO A 282 4.09 1.67 19.94
N ASN A 283 5.14 1.00 20.43
CA ASN A 283 6.53 1.43 20.17
C ASN A 283 6.78 1.57 18.64
N PRO A 284 7.38 2.67 18.15
CA PRO A 284 7.45 2.96 16.73
C PRO A 284 8.55 2.18 16.00
N VAL A 285 8.26 1.74 14.78
CA VAL A 285 9.28 1.21 13.87
C VAL A 285 9.97 2.37 13.16
N LEU A 286 11.24 2.62 13.54
CA LEU A 286 12.13 3.62 12.94
C LEU A 286 13.25 2.93 12.14
N LEU A 287 13.64 3.51 10.99
CA LEU A 287 14.76 3.03 10.17
C LEU A 287 16.06 3.83 10.33
N LYS A 288 15.97 5.06 10.85
CA LYS A 288 17.07 5.96 11.21
C LYS A 288 16.58 6.88 12.32
N GLU A 289 17.51 7.57 12.99
CA GLU A 289 17.14 8.63 13.92
C GLU A 289 16.41 9.77 13.17
N PRO A 290 15.36 10.37 13.75
CA PRO A 290 14.69 11.51 13.16
C PRO A 290 15.58 12.75 13.27
N GLU A 291 15.80 13.42 12.14
CA GLU A 291 16.58 14.67 12.09
C GLU A 291 15.66 15.88 12.28
N GLU A 292 15.92 16.69 13.32
CA GLU A 292 15.21 17.95 13.55
C GLU A 292 15.63 19.00 12.50
N ARG A 293 14.65 19.68 11.90
CA ARG A 293 14.86 20.70 10.84
C ARG A 293 13.92 21.88 11.02
N ASN A 294 14.46 23.09 10.87
CA ASN A 294 13.73 24.35 11.06
C ASN A 294 12.89 24.75 9.83
N LEU A 295 12.06 23.82 9.32
CA LEU A 295 11.16 24.06 8.17
C LEU A 295 9.67 24.09 8.54
N ASN A 296 9.34 23.94 9.83
CA ASN A 296 7.97 23.99 10.40
C ASN A 296 6.94 23.08 9.68
N LEU A 297 7.41 21.97 9.11
CA LEU A 297 6.53 20.97 8.48
C LEU A 297 5.96 20.03 9.56
N PRO A 298 4.79 19.42 9.35
CA PRO A 298 4.26 18.40 10.26
C PRO A 298 5.20 17.19 10.32
N VAL A 299 5.76 16.92 11.50
CA VAL A 299 6.57 15.73 11.81
C VAL A 299 5.80 14.88 12.82
N TRP A 300 5.84 13.56 12.68
CA TRP A 300 5.29 12.65 13.67
C TRP A 300 6.17 12.65 14.92
N ASP A 301 5.63 13.12 16.04
CA ASP A 301 6.29 13.05 17.34
C ASP A 301 5.26 13.04 18.48
N PRO A 302 5.02 11.88 19.13
CA PRO A 302 4.05 11.75 20.22
C PRO A 302 4.47 12.50 21.49
N ARG A 303 5.72 12.98 21.61
CA ARG A 303 6.15 13.83 22.72
C ARG A 303 5.42 15.17 22.66
N VAL A 304 5.46 15.84 21.49
CA VAL A 304 4.92 17.20 21.30
C VAL A 304 3.51 17.24 20.72
N ASN A 305 3.10 16.25 19.91
CA ASN A 305 1.78 16.19 19.29
C ASN A 305 0.86 15.19 20.04
N PRO A 306 -0.20 15.64 20.74
CA PRO A 306 -1.11 14.74 21.44
C PRO A 306 -1.84 13.75 20.53
N SER A 307 -2.09 14.10 19.26
CA SER A 307 -2.78 13.22 18.30
C SER A 307 -1.96 11.98 17.98
N ASP A 308 -0.64 12.13 17.87
CA ASP A 308 0.30 11.06 17.52
C ASP A 308 0.40 9.97 18.59
N ARG A 309 0.01 10.28 19.83
CA ARG A 309 -0.02 9.36 20.98
C ARG A 309 -1.08 8.25 20.83
N TYR A 310 -2.08 8.44 19.98
CA TYR A 310 -3.16 7.49 19.75
C TYR A 310 -2.88 6.50 18.61
N HIS A 311 -1.73 6.60 17.92
CA HIS A 311 -1.37 5.69 16.85
C HIS A 311 -1.05 4.28 17.37
N LEU A 312 -1.85 3.28 16.97
CA LEU A 312 -1.85 1.93 17.55
C LEU A 312 -0.70 1.02 17.08
N MET A 313 -0.14 1.30 15.90
CA MET A 313 0.91 0.51 15.24
C MET A 313 1.80 1.43 14.37
N PRO A 314 2.56 2.39 14.95
CA PRO A 314 3.24 3.43 14.18
C PRO A 314 4.49 2.91 13.44
N ILE A 315 4.56 3.16 12.13
CA ILE A 315 5.70 2.84 11.27
C ILE A 315 6.10 4.12 10.56
N ILE A 316 7.33 4.60 10.79
CA ILE A 316 7.68 6.00 10.52
C ILE A 316 8.57 6.11 9.28
N THR A 317 8.19 7.01 8.37
CA THR A 317 8.97 7.26 7.14
C THR A 317 10.33 7.88 7.46
N PRO A 318 11.45 7.37 6.90
CA PRO A 318 12.80 7.82 7.23
C PRO A 318 13.12 9.25 6.76
N ALA A 319 12.61 9.64 5.60
CA ALA A 319 12.85 10.98 5.05
C ALA A 319 12.11 12.05 5.85
N TYR A 320 12.74 13.22 6.04
CA TYR A 320 12.08 14.40 6.59
C TYR A 320 11.07 14.98 5.56
N PRO A 321 9.90 15.52 5.98
CA PRO A 321 9.35 15.42 7.32
C PRO A 321 8.80 14.01 7.59
N GLN A 322 9.21 13.42 8.71
CA GLN A 322 8.87 12.05 9.07
C GLN A 322 7.38 11.93 9.42
N GLN A 323 6.70 10.91 8.93
CA GLN A 323 5.25 10.69 9.11
C GLN A 323 4.97 9.23 9.43
N ASN A 324 3.88 8.97 10.16
CA ASN A 324 3.39 7.61 10.40
C ASN A 324 2.67 7.07 9.15
N SER A 325 3.20 6.05 8.48
CA SER A 325 2.58 5.44 7.29
C SER A 325 1.45 4.45 7.61
N THR A 326 1.09 4.30 8.89
CA THR A 326 0.05 3.38 9.40
C THR A 326 -0.93 4.06 10.37
N TYR A 327 -1.10 5.38 10.27
CA TYR A 327 -2.10 6.15 11.04
C TYR A 327 -3.55 5.65 10.82
N ASN A 328 -3.80 4.88 9.75
CA ASN A 328 -5.11 4.30 9.46
C ASN A 328 -5.46 3.04 10.26
N VAL A 329 -4.49 2.42 10.96
CA VAL A 329 -4.65 1.15 11.71
C VAL A 329 -5.59 1.33 12.91
N SER A 330 -6.58 0.45 13.01
CA SER A 330 -7.57 0.41 14.10
C SER A 330 -7.27 -0.73 15.09
N VAL A 331 -8.10 -0.87 16.14
CA VAL A 331 -7.96 -1.98 17.10
C VAL A 331 -8.17 -3.32 16.37
N SER A 332 -9.19 -3.40 15.52
CA SER A 332 -9.51 -4.56 14.69
C SER A 332 -8.34 -4.96 13.79
N THR A 333 -7.81 -4.04 12.99
CA THR A 333 -6.78 -4.39 12.01
C THR A 333 -5.45 -4.72 12.67
N ARG A 334 -5.08 -4.04 13.78
CA ARG A 334 -3.94 -4.44 14.63
C ARG A 334 -4.12 -5.86 15.17
N MET A 335 -5.27 -6.19 15.75
CA MET A 335 -5.53 -7.53 16.31
C MET A 335 -5.41 -8.63 15.25
N VAL A 336 -5.93 -8.38 14.04
CA VAL A 336 -5.78 -9.30 12.90
C VAL A 336 -4.30 -9.48 12.54
N MET A 337 -3.56 -8.40 12.31
CA MET A 337 -2.17 -8.51 11.86
C MET A 337 -1.26 -9.18 12.90
N MET A 338 -1.48 -8.95 14.19
CA MET A 338 -0.75 -9.66 15.25
C MET A 338 -1.01 -11.18 15.26
N GLU A 339 -2.22 -11.62 14.92
CA GLU A 339 -2.55 -13.04 14.79
C GLU A 339 -1.93 -13.64 13.53
N GLU A 340 -2.04 -12.97 12.38
CA GLU A 340 -1.41 -13.44 11.13
C GLU A 340 0.14 -13.48 11.25
N PHE A 341 0.77 -12.56 11.99
CA PHE A 341 2.22 -12.64 12.28
C PHE A 341 2.60 -13.88 13.09
N LYS A 342 1.79 -14.26 14.09
CA LYS A 342 2.01 -15.47 14.89
C LYS A 342 1.84 -16.74 14.06
N GLN A 343 0.85 -16.77 13.18
CA GLN A 343 0.65 -17.88 12.24
C GLN A 343 1.82 -17.96 11.22
N GLY A 344 2.30 -16.83 10.71
CA GLY A 344 3.51 -16.76 9.87
C GLY A 344 4.78 -17.26 10.58
N LEU A 345 4.95 -16.94 11.87
CA LEU A 345 6.06 -17.47 12.68
C LEU A 345 5.98 -18.99 12.86
N ALA A 346 4.78 -19.52 13.13
CA ALA A 346 4.57 -20.96 13.26
C ALA A 346 4.87 -21.71 11.95
N ILE A 347 4.33 -21.23 10.82
CA ILE A 347 4.54 -21.83 9.49
C ILE A 347 6.03 -21.76 9.10
N THR A 348 6.69 -20.62 9.27
CA THR A 348 8.13 -20.50 8.96
C THR A 348 9.03 -21.27 9.93
N HIS A 349 8.57 -21.59 11.14
CA HIS A 349 9.26 -22.53 12.02
C HIS A 349 9.13 -23.98 11.52
N GLU A 350 7.95 -24.40 11.07
CA GLU A 350 7.74 -25.72 10.46
C GLU A 350 8.58 -25.90 9.19
N ILE A 351 8.65 -24.88 8.32
CA ILE A 351 9.46 -24.89 7.09
C ILE A 351 10.94 -25.09 7.41
N LEU A 352 11.47 -24.39 8.41
CA LEU A 352 12.87 -24.56 8.85
C LEU A 352 13.15 -25.97 9.43
N LEU A 353 12.14 -26.62 10.01
CA LEU A 353 12.22 -28.00 10.47
C LEU A 353 11.92 -29.04 9.36
N SER A 354 11.76 -28.60 8.10
CA SER A 354 11.35 -29.43 6.96
C SER A 354 10.03 -30.19 7.19
N LYS A 355 9.11 -29.60 7.97
CA LYS A 355 7.77 -30.14 8.25
C LYS A 355 6.67 -29.53 7.37
N ALA A 356 7.01 -28.48 6.62
CA ALA A 356 6.15 -27.81 5.66
C ALA A 356 6.99 -27.25 4.51
N GLU A 357 6.37 -26.99 3.37
CA GLU A 357 6.99 -26.26 2.25
C GLU A 357 6.50 -24.80 2.22
N TRP A 358 7.21 -23.93 1.51
CA TRP A 358 6.88 -22.50 1.41
C TRP A 358 5.47 -22.20 0.88
N SER A 359 4.87 -23.12 0.11
CA SER A 359 3.49 -22.98 -0.37
C SER A 359 2.50 -22.74 0.76
N LYS A 360 2.71 -23.37 1.93
CA LYS A 360 1.86 -23.24 3.12
C LYS A 360 1.81 -21.80 3.67
N LEU A 361 2.86 -21.00 3.43
CA LEU A 361 2.90 -19.59 3.82
C LEU A 361 2.09 -18.69 2.86
N PHE A 362 1.73 -19.18 1.67
CA PHE A 362 1.00 -18.41 0.66
C PHE A 362 -0.42 -18.98 0.40
N GLU A 363 -0.82 -20.01 1.15
CA GLU A 363 -2.18 -20.56 1.16
C GLU A 363 -3.17 -19.54 1.73
N ALA A 364 -3.95 -18.90 0.86
CA ALA A 364 -4.95 -17.92 1.24
C ALA A 364 -5.98 -18.51 2.24
N PRO A 365 -6.06 -17.99 3.49
CA PRO A 365 -6.97 -18.53 4.49
C PRO A 365 -8.43 -18.44 4.04
N SER A 366 -9.25 -19.41 4.45
CA SER A 366 -10.68 -19.43 4.10
C SER A 366 -11.49 -18.39 4.87
N PHE A 367 -11.32 -17.11 4.52
CA PHE A 367 -11.94 -15.93 5.14
C PHE A 367 -13.46 -16.11 5.38
N PHE A 368 -14.18 -16.60 4.36
CA PHE A 368 -15.63 -16.85 4.39
C PHE A 368 -16.06 -18.03 5.27
N GLN A 369 -15.10 -18.76 5.86
CA GLN A 369 -15.33 -19.81 6.86
C GLN A 369 -14.67 -19.49 8.22
N LYS A 370 -13.89 -18.40 8.34
CA LYS A 370 -13.18 -17.99 9.57
C LYS A 370 -14.15 -17.43 10.63
N TYR A 371 -15.11 -16.59 10.24
CA TYR A 371 -16.03 -15.88 11.13
C TYR A 371 -17.42 -16.54 11.15
N THR A 372 -18.19 -16.37 12.23
CA THR A 372 -19.56 -16.91 12.34
C THR A 372 -20.61 -15.95 11.79
N HIS A 373 -20.33 -14.65 11.89
CA HIS A 373 -21.16 -13.55 11.40
C HIS A 373 -20.35 -12.67 10.45
N TYR A 374 -21.04 -12.03 9.52
CA TYR A 374 -20.48 -11.14 8.51
C TYR A 374 -21.40 -9.94 8.28
N ILE A 375 -20.83 -8.84 7.80
CA ILE A 375 -21.56 -7.81 7.06
C ILE A 375 -21.15 -7.91 5.59
N VAL A 376 -22.12 -7.85 4.69
CA VAL A 376 -21.89 -7.64 3.25
C VAL A 376 -22.27 -6.19 2.95
N LEU A 377 -21.33 -5.45 2.36
CA LEU A 377 -21.57 -4.13 1.76
C LEU A 377 -21.75 -4.31 0.25
N LEU A 378 -22.71 -3.60 -0.32
CA LEU A 378 -23.03 -3.57 -1.75
C LEU A 378 -22.98 -2.12 -2.24
N ALA A 379 -22.22 -1.84 -3.29
CA ALA A 379 -22.21 -0.57 -4.00
C ALA A 379 -22.52 -0.78 -5.48
N SER A 380 -23.35 0.09 -6.07
CA SER A 380 -23.69 0.02 -7.49
C SER A 380 -23.98 1.39 -8.09
N ALA A 381 -23.77 1.55 -9.40
CA ALA A 381 -24.09 2.74 -10.17
C ALA A 381 -24.57 2.36 -11.59
N PRO A 382 -25.21 3.27 -12.35
CA PRO A 382 -25.80 2.91 -13.65
C PRO A 382 -24.80 2.87 -14.82
N THR A 383 -23.57 3.37 -14.67
CA THR A 383 -22.48 3.24 -15.65
C THR A 383 -21.17 2.81 -15.01
N GLU A 384 -20.26 2.21 -15.78
CA GLU A 384 -18.94 1.77 -15.32
C GLU A 384 -18.08 2.91 -14.75
N LYS A 385 -18.04 4.08 -15.42
CA LYS A 385 -17.30 5.27 -14.94
C LYS A 385 -17.78 5.70 -13.55
N GLN A 386 -19.10 5.87 -13.40
CA GLN A 386 -19.73 6.24 -12.13
C GLN A 386 -19.50 5.15 -11.06
N HIS A 387 -19.51 3.88 -11.45
CA HIS A 387 -19.27 2.75 -10.56
C HIS A 387 -17.84 2.75 -10.02
N LEU A 388 -16.83 3.00 -10.85
CA LEU A 388 -15.43 3.13 -10.39
C LEU A 388 -15.24 4.29 -9.40
N GLU A 389 -15.83 5.46 -9.68
CA GLU A 389 -15.78 6.63 -8.80
C GLU A 389 -16.54 6.39 -7.48
N TRP A 390 -17.72 5.75 -7.55
CA TRP A 390 -18.53 5.39 -6.39
C TRP A 390 -17.87 4.30 -5.53
N VAL A 391 -17.26 3.28 -6.14
CA VAL A 391 -16.49 2.23 -5.45
C VAL A 391 -15.32 2.84 -4.68
N GLY A 392 -14.54 3.73 -5.30
CA GLY A 392 -13.44 4.44 -4.64
C GLY A 392 -13.91 5.31 -3.47
N LEU A 393 -15.04 6.01 -3.64
CA LEU A 393 -15.65 6.79 -2.54
C LEU A 393 -16.07 5.86 -1.41
N VAL A 394 -16.86 4.82 -1.68
CA VAL A 394 -17.38 3.87 -0.68
C VAL A 394 -16.24 3.22 0.10
N GLU A 395 -15.20 2.72 -0.59
CA GLU A 395 -14.06 2.07 0.06
C GLU A 395 -13.35 3.00 1.05
N SER A 396 -13.15 4.27 0.67
CA SER A 396 -12.55 5.30 1.55
C SER A 396 -13.33 5.52 2.85
N LYS A 397 -14.62 5.13 2.91
CA LYS A 397 -15.49 5.28 4.09
C LYS A 397 -15.65 4.01 4.91
N ILE A 398 -15.28 2.82 4.44
CA ILE A 398 -15.54 1.55 5.17
C ILE A 398 -14.93 1.56 6.59
N ARG A 399 -13.80 2.25 6.79
CA ARG A 399 -13.20 2.47 8.12
C ARG A 399 -14.10 3.22 9.11
N ILE A 400 -15.05 4.03 8.64
CA ILE A 400 -16.06 4.69 9.50
C ILE A 400 -16.99 3.62 10.10
N LEU A 401 -17.44 2.64 9.31
CA LEU A 401 -18.22 1.50 9.81
C LEU A 401 -17.39 0.68 10.81
N VAL A 402 -16.14 0.35 10.49
CA VAL A 402 -15.24 -0.36 11.43
C VAL A 402 -15.10 0.41 12.75
N GLY A 403 -14.89 1.72 12.71
CA GLY A 403 -14.78 2.58 13.90
C GLY A 403 -16.09 2.84 14.66
N SER A 404 -17.25 2.48 14.11
CA SER A 404 -18.52 2.36 14.84
C SER A 404 -18.67 0.97 15.47
N LEU A 405 -18.41 -0.09 14.69
CA LEU A 405 -18.47 -1.47 15.16
C LEU A 405 -17.47 -1.74 16.31
N GLU A 406 -16.29 -1.10 16.33
CA GLU A 406 -15.34 -1.17 17.44
C GLU A 406 -15.84 -0.53 18.75
N LYS A 407 -16.84 0.35 18.68
CA LYS A 407 -17.50 0.95 19.86
C LYS A 407 -18.72 0.15 20.32
N ASN A 408 -19.24 -0.74 19.47
CA ASN A 408 -20.39 -1.58 19.80
C ASN A 408 -20.00 -2.57 20.92
N GLU A 409 -20.74 -2.56 22.01
CA GLU A 409 -20.39 -3.35 23.21
C GLU A 409 -20.33 -4.86 22.94
N PHE A 410 -21.01 -5.36 21.91
CA PHE A 410 -21.05 -6.79 21.57
C PHE A 410 -19.99 -7.25 20.56
N ILE A 411 -19.17 -6.34 20.00
CA ILE A 411 -18.18 -6.67 18.96
C ILE A 411 -16.75 -6.65 19.51
N THR A 412 -16.00 -7.72 19.23
CA THR A 412 -14.57 -7.87 19.54
C THR A 412 -13.70 -7.40 18.38
N LEU A 413 -14.13 -7.65 17.14
CA LEU A 413 -13.34 -7.44 15.91
C LEU A 413 -14.27 -7.29 14.70
N ALA A 414 -13.96 -6.32 13.83
CA ALA A 414 -14.51 -6.23 12.48
C ALA A 414 -13.37 -6.27 11.42
N HIS A 415 -13.18 -7.41 10.77
CA HIS A 415 -12.14 -7.63 9.76
C HIS A 415 -12.74 -7.46 8.35
N VAL A 416 -12.50 -6.32 7.71
CA VAL A 416 -12.86 -6.06 6.30
C VAL A 416 -11.94 -6.87 5.38
N ASN A 417 -12.45 -7.71 4.48
CA ASN A 417 -11.60 -8.27 3.43
C ASN A 417 -11.20 -7.16 2.44
N PRO A 418 -9.89 -6.89 2.21
CA PRO A 418 -9.46 -5.89 1.24
C PRO A 418 -9.73 -6.25 -0.23
N GLN A 419 -10.00 -7.51 -0.54
CA GLN A 419 -10.50 -7.88 -1.86
C GLN A 419 -12.01 -7.64 -1.92
N SER A 420 -12.42 -6.75 -2.82
CA SER A 420 -13.81 -6.62 -3.27
C SER A 420 -14.13 -7.61 -4.39
N PHE A 421 -15.41 -7.88 -4.63
CA PHE A 421 -15.89 -8.83 -5.64
C PHE A 421 -17.04 -8.24 -6.46
N PRO A 422 -17.22 -8.61 -7.74
CA PRO A 422 -18.47 -8.36 -8.44
C PRO A 422 -19.65 -8.99 -7.66
N ALA A 423 -20.71 -8.22 -7.45
CA ALA A 423 -21.89 -8.70 -6.73
C ALA A 423 -22.86 -9.45 -7.65
N PRO A 424 -23.72 -10.33 -7.12
CA PRO A 424 -24.81 -10.92 -7.90
C PRO A 424 -25.74 -9.84 -8.51
N LYS A 425 -26.18 -10.07 -9.74
CA LYS A 425 -27.21 -9.23 -10.39
C LYS A 425 -28.53 -9.29 -9.61
N GLU A 426 -29.21 -8.16 -9.52
CA GLU A 426 -30.56 -8.04 -8.99
C GLU A 426 -31.62 -8.31 -10.07
N SER A 427 -31.35 -7.92 -11.31
CA SER A 427 -32.16 -8.23 -12.50
C SER A 427 -31.34 -8.92 -13.61
N PRO A 428 -31.88 -9.95 -14.29
CA PRO A 428 -31.16 -10.63 -15.36
C PRO A 428 -31.09 -9.77 -16.64
N ASP A 429 -32.12 -8.96 -16.88
CA ASP A 429 -32.37 -8.25 -18.15
C ASP A 429 -31.61 -6.93 -18.31
N LYS A 430 -30.83 -6.52 -17.29
CA LYS A 430 -30.02 -5.30 -17.32
C LYS A 430 -28.55 -5.58 -17.10
N GLU A 431 -27.71 -4.69 -17.63
CA GLU A 431 -26.33 -4.54 -17.17
C GLU A 431 -26.34 -3.76 -15.85
N GLU A 432 -25.57 -4.23 -14.87
CA GLU A 432 -25.56 -3.70 -13.51
C GLU A 432 -24.12 -3.66 -13.01
N PHE A 433 -23.56 -2.46 -12.85
CA PHE A 433 -22.21 -2.29 -12.32
C PHE A 433 -22.28 -2.34 -10.79
N ARG A 434 -21.94 -3.51 -10.21
CA ARG A 434 -22.10 -3.80 -8.77
C ARG A 434 -20.86 -4.44 -8.16
N THR A 435 -20.41 -3.90 -7.03
CA THR A 435 -19.29 -4.43 -6.23
C THR A 435 -19.75 -4.71 -4.80
N MET A 436 -19.20 -5.76 -4.19
CA MET A 436 -19.37 -6.06 -2.78
C MET A 436 -18.04 -6.21 -2.02
N TRP A 437 -18.09 -5.86 -0.73
CA TRP A 437 -17.06 -6.17 0.26
C TRP A 437 -17.68 -7.05 1.36
N VAL A 438 -16.88 -7.91 1.97
CA VAL A 438 -17.32 -8.78 3.06
C VAL A 438 -16.48 -8.52 4.31
N ILE A 439 -17.15 -8.20 5.42
CA ILE A 439 -16.56 -7.88 6.70
C ILE A 439 -16.86 -9.03 7.67
N GLY A 440 -15.83 -9.72 8.15
CA GLY A 440 -15.95 -10.77 9.16
C GLY A 440 -16.06 -10.20 10.57
N LEU A 441 -17.02 -10.69 11.36
CA LEU A 441 -17.24 -10.24 12.73
C LEU A 441 -16.85 -11.32 13.76
N VAL A 442 -16.17 -10.90 14.83
CA VAL A 442 -16.06 -11.68 16.07
C VAL A 442 -16.85 -10.96 17.15
N LEU A 443 -17.75 -11.69 17.79
CA LEU A 443 -18.61 -11.19 18.85
C LEU A 443 -17.96 -11.41 20.22
N LYS A 444 -18.20 -10.53 21.20
CA LYS A 444 -17.84 -10.80 22.59
C LYS A 444 -18.76 -11.90 23.11
N LYS A 445 -18.19 -12.91 23.77
CA LYS A 445 -18.99 -13.88 24.52
C LYS A 445 -19.46 -13.22 25.82
N PRO A 446 -20.78 -13.02 26.05
CA PRO A 446 -21.24 -12.64 27.36
C PRO A 446 -21.01 -13.78 28.34
N GLY A 447 -20.64 -13.47 29.58
CA GLY A 447 -20.82 -14.42 30.66
C GLY A 447 -22.32 -14.66 30.87
N ASN A 448 -22.78 -15.90 30.69
CA ASN A 448 -24.14 -16.36 30.99
C ASN A 448 -25.27 -15.87 30.05
N SER A 449 -25.13 -16.01 28.72
CA SER A 449 -26.27 -16.03 27.79
C SER A 449 -25.96 -16.78 26.49
N GLU A 450 -26.81 -17.73 26.10
CA GLU A 450 -26.54 -18.61 24.93
C GLU A 450 -26.95 -18.03 23.57
N VAL A 451 -27.81 -17.00 23.53
CA VAL A 451 -28.22 -16.34 22.29
C VAL A 451 -28.23 -14.82 22.45
N LEU A 452 -27.24 -14.15 21.87
CA LEU A 452 -27.34 -12.72 21.54
C LEU A 452 -27.85 -12.56 20.11
N SER A 453 -29.09 -12.12 19.96
CA SER A 453 -29.57 -11.49 18.73
C SER A 453 -29.02 -10.07 18.65
N ILE A 454 -27.77 -9.93 18.20
CA ILE A 454 -27.15 -8.61 18.03
C ILE A 454 -27.81 -7.91 16.86
N ASP A 455 -28.47 -6.80 17.14
CA ASP A 455 -28.91 -5.85 16.12
C ASP A 455 -27.76 -4.91 15.75
N LEU A 456 -27.44 -4.86 14.45
CA LEU A 456 -26.43 -3.95 13.86
C LEU A 456 -27.08 -2.93 12.93
N THR A 457 -28.42 -2.89 12.83
CA THR A 457 -29.17 -2.05 11.90
C THR A 457 -28.87 -0.57 12.12
N TYR A 458 -28.71 -0.12 13.37
CA TYR A 458 -28.34 1.27 13.68
C TYR A 458 -26.94 1.64 13.16
N ASP A 459 -25.92 0.83 13.46
CA ASP A 459 -24.54 1.07 13.00
C ASP A 459 -24.46 1.07 11.47
N ILE A 460 -25.17 0.13 10.84
CA ILE A 460 -25.28 -0.03 9.39
C ILE A 460 -26.00 1.16 8.72
N GLN A 461 -27.14 1.61 9.25
CA GLN A 461 -27.87 2.76 8.71
C GLN A 461 -27.10 4.06 8.90
N SER A 462 -26.52 4.27 10.09
CA SER A 462 -25.69 5.44 10.42
C SER A 462 -24.48 5.57 9.49
N PHE A 463 -23.85 4.45 9.12
CA PHE A 463 -22.82 4.40 8.09
C PHE A 463 -23.39 4.75 6.70
N THR A 464 -24.47 4.08 6.29
CA THR A 464 -25.14 4.27 4.99
C THR A 464 -25.51 5.75 4.76
N ASP A 465 -26.20 6.38 5.71
CA ASP A 465 -26.56 7.79 5.69
C ASP A 465 -25.33 8.71 5.59
N THR A 466 -24.23 8.32 6.23
CA THR A 466 -22.99 9.10 6.25
C THR A 466 -22.22 9.01 4.93
N VAL A 467 -22.27 7.87 4.22
CA VAL A 467 -21.71 7.74 2.88
C VAL A 467 -22.47 8.64 1.90
N TYR A 468 -23.80 8.53 1.82
CA TYR A 468 -24.64 9.38 0.97
C TYR A 468 -24.42 10.88 1.28
N ARG A 469 -24.50 11.27 2.56
CA ARG A 469 -24.30 12.66 3.01
C ARG A 469 -22.92 13.21 2.64
N GLN A 470 -21.85 12.43 2.77
CA GLN A 470 -20.51 12.89 2.36
C GLN A 470 -20.38 13.02 0.85
N ALA A 471 -20.91 12.07 0.06
CA ALA A 471 -20.84 12.11 -1.39
C ALA A 471 -21.65 13.26 -2.01
N ILE A 472 -22.84 13.54 -1.47
CA ILE A 472 -23.66 14.71 -1.85
C ILE A 472 -22.90 16.00 -1.54
N ASN A 473 -22.33 16.13 -0.34
CA ASN A 473 -21.56 17.31 0.07
C ASN A 473 -20.28 17.51 -0.77
N SER A 474 -19.64 16.44 -1.26
CA SER A 474 -18.47 16.51 -2.14
C SER A 474 -18.82 16.59 -3.63
N LYS A 475 -20.10 16.66 -4.00
CA LYS A 475 -20.60 16.63 -5.39
C LYS A 475 -20.16 15.38 -6.18
N MET A 476 -19.90 14.27 -5.49
CA MET A 476 -19.55 12.95 -6.06
C MET A 476 -20.72 11.96 -5.96
N PHE A 477 -21.96 12.47 -5.93
CA PHE A 477 -23.17 11.66 -5.89
C PHE A 477 -24.04 11.99 -7.09
N GLU A 478 -24.39 10.96 -7.87
CA GLU A 478 -25.30 11.03 -9.00
C GLU A 478 -26.53 10.14 -8.76
N ASN A 479 -27.60 10.38 -9.51
CA ASN A 479 -28.80 9.56 -9.43
C ASN A 479 -28.49 8.09 -9.74
N ASP A 480 -29.23 7.20 -9.06
CA ASP A 480 -29.04 5.74 -9.10
C ASP A 480 -27.69 5.18 -8.61
N MET A 481 -26.75 6.01 -8.13
CA MET A 481 -25.68 5.54 -7.24
C MET A 481 -26.31 5.03 -5.92
N LYS A 482 -25.99 3.80 -5.53
CA LYS A 482 -26.59 3.11 -4.38
C LYS A 482 -25.54 2.43 -3.52
N ILE A 483 -25.71 2.52 -2.20
CA ILE A 483 -25.02 1.69 -1.23
C ILE A 483 -26.07 1.01 -0.34
N ALA A 484 -25.88 -0.29 -0.12
CA ALA A 484 -26.67 -1.11 0.79
C ALA A 484 -25.75 -1.99 1.64
N ALA A 485 -26.25 -2.44 2.78
CA ALA A 485 -25.44 -3.17 3.76
C ALA A 485 -26.33 -4.12 4.58
N MET A 486 -25.87 -5.35 4.81
CA MET A 486 -26.66 -6.40 5.48
C MET A 486 -25.81 -7.27 6.39
N HIS A 487 -26.36 -7.66 7.54
CA HIS A 487 -25.78 -8.64 8.47
C HIS A 487 -26.22 -10.06 8.09
N LEU A 488 -25.27 -10.99 8.02
CA LEU A 488 -25.49 -12.39 7.64
C LEU A 488 -24.74 -13.35 8.56
N ARG A 489 -25.28 -14.54 8.77
CA ARG A 489 -24.58 -15.68 9.36
C ARG A 489 -23.80 -16.41 8.27
N ARG A 490 -22.73 -17.13 8.65
CA ARG A 490 -21.88 -17.92 7.73
C ARG A 490 -22.68 -18.80 6.75
N LYS A 491 -23.78 -19.40 7.21
CA LYS A 491 -24.65 -20.28 6.39
C LYS A 491 -25.39 -19.55 5.26
N GLU A 492 -25.71 -18.28 5.46
CA GLU A 492 -26.46 -17.45 4.50
C GLU A 492 -25.52 -16.82 3.47
N LEU A 493 -24.33 -16.38 3.90
CA LEU A 493 -23.29 -15.78 3.05
C LEU A 493 -22.92 -16.65 1.83
N HIS A 494 -22.94 -17.98 1.98
CA HIS A 494 -22.67 -18.93 0.89
C HIS A 494 -23.62 -18.77 -0.33
N GLN A 495 -24.78 -18.11 -0.18
CA GLN A 495 -25.74 -17.89 -1.27
C GLN A 495 -25.42 -16.65 -2.12
N LEU A 496 -24.57 -15.74 -1.62
CA LEU A 496 -24.21 -14.48 -2.30
C LEU A 496 -22.78 -14.50 -2.90
N LEU A 497 -21.94 -15.44 -2.49
CA LEU A 497 -20.56 -15.56 -2.97
C LEU A 497 -20.50 -16.25 -4.35
N PRO A 498 -19.78 -15.70 -5.34
CA PRO A 498 -19.56 -16.37 -6.61
C PRO A 498 -18.91 -17.76 -6.47
N ASN A 499 -19.29 -18.69 -7.34
CA ASN A 499 -18.83 -20.08 -7.29
C ASN A 499 -17.29 -20.23 -7.25
N HIS A 500 -16.55 -19.36 -7.94
CA HIS A 500 -15.07 -19.37 -7.92
C HIS A 500 -14.47 -19.05 -6.54
N VAL A 501 -15.17 -18.27 -5.71
CA VAL A 501 -14.78 -17.97 -4.32
C VAL A 501 -14.99 -19.19 -3.41
N LEU A 502 -16.05 -19.97 -3.69
CA LEU A 502 -16.43 -21.16 -2.93
C LEU A 502 -15.59 -22.41 -3.29
N GLN A 503 -15.07 -22.49 -4.52
CA GLN A 503 -14.46 -23.72 -5.07
C GLN A 503 -13.01 -24.02 -4.64
N LYS A 504 -12.34 -23.18 -3.84
CA LYS A 504 -10.98 -23.44 -3.29
C LYS A 504 -10.90 -24.59 -2.27
N LYS A 505 -11.75 -25.61 -2.38
CA LYS A 505 -11.86 -26.74 -1.44
C LYS A 505 -12.08 -28.11 -2.11
N LYS A 506 -11.41 -28.34 -3.25
CA LYS A 506 -11.08 -29.68 -3.74
C LYS A 506 -9.57 -29.78 -3.97
N THR A 507 -8.90 -30.53 -3.11
CA THR A 507 -7.52 -30.98 -3.31
C THR A 507 -7.45 -31.90 -4.52
N HIS A 508 -6.61 -31.58 -5.50
CA HIS A 508 -6.25 -32.54 -6.55
C HIS A 508 -5.20 -33.52 -6.00
N SER A 509 -5.47 -34.81 -6.14
CA SER A 509 -4.44 -35.85 -6.12
C SER A 509 -3.54 -35.74 -7.35
N PRO A 510 -2.27 -36.16 -7.28
CA PRO A 510 -1.36 -36.13 -8.42
C PRO A 510 -1.63 -37.31 -9.36
N GLU A 511 -2.56 -37.15 -10.29
CA GLU A 511 -2.64 -37.97 -11.51
C GLU A 511 -2.19 -37.15 -12.72
N GLY A 512 -1.51 -37.83 -13.66
CA GLY A 512 -0.58 -37.17 -14.58
C GLY A 512 -1.24 -36.30 -15.65
N VAL A 513 -0.68 -35.11 -15.86
CA VAL A 513 -0.94 -34.30 -17.06
C VAL A 513 -0.35 -35.04 -18.28
N ARG A 514 -1.20 -35.73 -19.03
CA ARG A 514 -0.85 -36.26 -20.36
C ARG A 514 -1.45 -35.34 -21.42
N LEU A 515 -0.56 -34.70 -22.19
CA LEU A 515 -0.92 -33.78 -23.26
C LEU A 515 -1.75 -34.49 -24.33
N THR A 516 -2.93 -33.95 -24.64
CA THR A 516 -3.70 -34.31 -25.84
C THR A 516 -3.20 -33.49 -27.02
N ALA A 517 -2.29 -34.05 -27.81
CA ALA A 517 -2.04 -33.56 -29.16
C ALA A 517 -3.20 -33.98 -30.08
N LEU A 518 -3.55 -33.10 -31.02
CA LEU A 518 -4.30 -33.46 -32.22
C LEU A 518 -3.28 -33.76 -33.31
N ASP A 519 -3.30 -34.96 -33.91
CA ASP A 519 -3.73 -35.12 -35.30
C ASP A 519 -3.93 -36.62 -35.65
N ASP A 520 -4.37 -36.88 -36.89
CA ASP A 520 -4.73 -38.17 -37.47
C ASP A 520 -3.58 -39.20 -37.61
N GLY A 521 -3.94 -40.48 -37.79
CA GLY A 521 -3.00 -41.50 -38.27
C GLY A 521 -3.35 -42.94 -37.86
N SER A 522 -3.91 -43.73 -38.76
CA SER A 522 -4.13 -45.17 -38.56
C SER A 522 -2.98 -46.00 -39.12
N LEU A 523 -2.58 -47.06 -38.40
CA LEU A 523 -2.63 -48.46 -38.87
C LEU A 523 -2.01 -49.46 -37.86
N SER A 524 -2.28 -50.74 -38.08
CA SER A 524 -1.81 -51.89 -37.31
C SER A 524 -0.42 -52.38 -37.73
N LEU A 525 0.29 -53.06 -36.82
CA LEU A 525 0.63 -54.49 -36.94
C LEU A 525 1.28 -55.06 -35.66
N SER A 526 1.55 -56.36 -35.66
CA SER A 526 1.70 -57.23 -34.47
C SER A 526 3.15 -57.66 -34.17
N VAL A 527 3.29 -58.62 -33.23
CA VAL A 527 4.36 -59.64 -33.04
C VAL A 527 5.20 -59.51 -31.76
N ASP A 528 4.82 -60.34 -30.79
CA ASP A 528 5.60 -61.21 -29.89
C ASP A 528 6.91 -60.72 -29.25
N SER A 529 6.97 -60.84 -27.91
CA SER A 529 7.71 -61.94 -27.27
C SER A 529 7.41 -62.06 -25.77
N GLU A 530 7.59 -63.28 -25.23
CA GLU A 530 7.24 -63.66 -23.86
C GLU A 530 8.38 -63.36 -22.84
N ASN A 531 8.04 -63.17 -21.57
CA ASN A 531 8.26 -64.22 -20.57
C ASN A 531 7.40 -63.98 -19.30
N SER A 532 7.14 -65.02 -18.50
CA SER A 532 6.31 -64.94 -17.30
C SER A 532 6.78 -65.88 -16.18
N VAL A 533 6.63 -65.48 -14.92
CA VAL A 533 6.55 -66.40 -13.77
C VAL A 533 5.88 -65.79 -12.54
N SER A 534 5.27 -66.66 -11.73
CA SER A 534 4.73 -66.46 -10.38
C SER A 534 4.80 -67.83 -9.66
N VAL A 535 4.47 -68.05 -8.39
CA VAL A 535 3.63 -67.37 -7.35
C VAL A 535 4.33 -67.61 -5.97
N SER A 536 3.87 -67.26 -4.76
CA SER A 536 2.59 -66.73 -4.25
C SER A 536 2.78 -65.96 -2.92
N SER A 537 1.71 -65.36 -2.41
CA SER A 537 1.56 -64.95 -1.00
C SER A 537 1.44 -66.17 -0.06
N LEU A 538 1.74 -66.01 1.24
CA LEU A 538 0.87 -66.50 2.32
C LEU A 538 1.22 -65.94 3.71
N THR A 539 0.16 -65.71 4.47
CA THR A 539 0.06 -65.15 5.82
C THR A 539 0.37 -66.16 6.94
N SER A 540 0.73 -65.65 8.14
CA SER A 540 0.06 -66.00 9.42
C SER A 540 0.73 -65.30 10.61
N ALA A 541 0.03 -65.20 11.76
CA ALA A 541 0.53 -64.53 12.97
C ALA A 541 -0.08 -65.06 14.28
N VAL A 542 0.77 -65.29 15.29
CA VAL A 542 0.46 -65.57 16.72
C VAL A 542 1.65 -65.00 17.52
N LYS A 543 1.60 -64.12 18.54
CA LYS A 543 0.65 -63.71 19.61
C LYS A 543 0.91 -64.38 20.97
N THR A 544 1.69 -63.73 21.86
CA THR A 544 1.48 -63.62 23.34
C THR A 544 2.65 -62.87 24.04
N GLY A 545 2.41 -62.34 25.25
CA GLY A 545 3.42 -61.89 26.23
C GLY A 545 3.18 -62.63 27.57
N PRO A 546 3.50 -62.08 28.77
CA PRO A 546 4.11 -60.76 29.11
C PRO A 546 5.23 -60.83 30.19
N GLY A 547 5.79 -59.68 30.65
CA GLY A 547 6.29 -59.56 32.04
C GLY A 547 7.56 -58.73 32.36
N ILE A 548 7.36 -57.62 33.08
CA ILE A 548 8.15 -57.10 34.23
C ILE A 548 9.69 -56.85 34.12
N GLY A 549 10.09 -55.57 34.33
CA GLY A 549 11.14 -55.23 35.32
C GLY A 549 12.44 -54.55 34.83
N GLY A 550 12.82 -53.43 35.47
CA GLY A 550 14.21 -52.92 35.51
C GLY A 550 14.44 -51.44 35.13
N SER A 551 15.23 -50.72 35.94
CA SER A 551 15.86 -49.42 35.63
C SER A 551 17.30 -49.43 36.16
N PRO A 552 18.24 -48.66 35.57
CA PRO A 552 18.48 -47.25 35.94
C PRO A 552 18.51 -46.34 34.68
N GLY A 553 18.65 -45.00 34.70
CA GLY A 553 19.53 -44.12 35.50
C GLY A 553 20.95 -44.12 34.90
N ARG A 554 21.63 -43.00 34.61
CA ARG A 554 21.44 -41.56 34.91
C ARG A 554 22.36 -40.76 33.94
N ASN A 555 22.00 -39.59 33.40
CA ASN A 555 22.55 -38.28 33.78
C ASN A 555 22.15 -37.17 32.76
N SER A 556 22.30 -35.92 33.20
CA SER A 556 21.82 -34.64 32.61
C SER A 556 22.95 -33.90 31.82
N PRO A 557 22.86 -32.61 31.40
CA PRO A 557 21.77 -31.61 31.56
C PRO A 557 21.44 -30.73 30.33
N ALA A 558 20.42 -29.88 30.50
CA ALA A 558 20.18 -28.67 29.71
C ALA A 558 20.04 -27.45 30.67
N PRO A 559 20.48 -26.23 30.30
CA PRO A 559 20.40 -25.06 31.16
C PRO A 559 19.03 -24.36 31.05
N ALA A 560 18.49 -23.94 32.20
CA ALA A 560 17.42 -22.95 32.28
C ALA A 560 18.01 -21.64 32.84
N VAL A 561 17.53 -20.49 32.34
CA VAL A 561 17.91 -19.17 32.87
C VAL A 561 16.71 -18.56 33.59
N VAL A 562 16.90 -18.25 34.86
CA VAL A 562 15.94 -17.52 35.70
C VAL A 562 16.41 -16.07 35.81
N VAL A 563 15.50 -15.12 35.60
CA VAL A 563 15.77 -13.69 35.82
C VAL A 563 15.26 -13.30 37.20
N ALA A 564 16.12 -12.72 38.03
CA ALA A 564 15.76 -12.24 39.37
C ALA A 564 15.36 -10.75 39.33
N PRO A 565 14.34 -10.32 40.11
CA PRO A 565 14.01 -8.91 40.27
C PRO A 565 14.98 -8.22 41.24
N VAL A 566 15.43 -7.00 40.92
CA VAL A 566 16.20 -6.16 41.84
C VAL A 566 15.24 -5.39 42.75
N SER A 567 15.32 -5.59 44.06
CA SER A 567 14.60 -4.79 45.06
C SER A 567 15.44 -3.58 45.48
N GLY A 568 14.86 -2.38 45.40
CA GLY A 568 15.46 -1.17 45.97
C GLY A 568 15.25 -1.09 47.48
N ALA A 569 16.29 -0.71 48.23
CA ALA A 569 16.23 -0.48 49.67
C ALA A 569 16.03 1.01 50.00
N GLN A 570 15.27 1.29 51.06
CA GLN A 570 15.15 2.63 51.66
C GLN A 570 16.28 2.88 52.66
N VAL A 571 16.91 4.06 52.66
CA VAL A 571 17.60 4.65 53.83
C VAL A 571 17.47 6.19 53.80
N THR A 572 16.85 6.73 54.85
CA THR A 572 16.85 8.10 55.45
C THR A 572 17.13 9.40 54.66
N ASP A 573 16.26 10.39 54.94
CA ASP A 573 16.48 11.85 54.85
C ASP A 573 17.71 12.34 55.66
N PRO A 574 18.35 13.47 55.30
CA PRO A 574 18.14 14.65 56.15
C PRO A 574 17.99 16.00 55.41
N SER A 575 17.06 16.81 55.93
CA SER A 575 16.78 18.23 55.64
C SER A 575 18.01 19.16 55.46
N LEU A 576 17.91 20.08 54.49
CA LEU A 576 18.47 21.44 54.58
C LEU A 576 17.70 22.43 53.65
N GLN A 577 17.61 23.70 54.08
CA GLN A 577 17.03 24.86 53.37
C GLN A 577 18.06 25.49 52.39
N PRO A 578 17.71 26.39 51.40
CA PRO A 578 16.96 27.64 51.67
C PRO A 578 16.18 28.36 50.52
N ALA A 579 15.56 29.50 50.93
CA ALA A 579 15.34 30.77 50.20
C ALA A 579 14.15 30.98 49.22
N ASP A 580 13.44 32.09 49.44
CA ASP A 580 12.44 32.73 48.56
C ASP A 580 13.08 33.45 47.34
N PRO A 581 12.26 33.99 46.42
CA PRO A 581 11.95 35.43 46.58
C PRO A 581 10.47 35.80 46.41
N SER A 582 9.99 36.69 47.26
CA SER A 582 8.61 37.23 47.26
C SER A 582 8.52 38.64 46.68
N ALA A 583 7.56 38.90 45.77
CA ALA A 583 7.07 40.26 45.48
C ALA A 583 5.64 40.22 44.89
N GLY A 584 4.69 40.90 45.56
CA GLY A 584 3.38 41.29 45.01
C GLY A 584 3.43 42.72 44.42
N PRO A 585 2.31 43.48 44.34
CA PRO A 585 1.15 43.42 45.25
C PRO A 585 -0.27 43.56 44.63
N GLY A 586 -1.29 43.20 45.43
CA GLY A 586 -2.67 43.73 45.34
C GLY A 586 -3.68 42.90 44.51
N GLY A 587 -4.85 42.51 45.04
CA GLY A 587 -5.32 42.59 46.43
C GLY A 587 -6.79 42.17 46.63
N VAL A 588 -7.15 41.83 47.88
CA VAL A 588 -8.51 41.82 48.48
C VAL A 588 -9.62 41.06 47.70
N SER A 589 -9.88 39.76 47.91
CA SER A 589 -10.52 39.11 49.08
C SER A 589 -12.06 39.17 49.16
N SER A 590 -12.72 38.03 49.00
CA SER A 590 -13.93 37.63 49.79
C SER A 590 -14.13 36.10 49.77
N GLN A 591 -14.83 35.57 50.78
CA GLN A 591 -15.10 34.12 50.98
C GLN A 591 -16.47 33.71 50.39
N GLY A 592 -16.70 32.41 50.14
CA GLY A 592 -18.06 31.90 49.91
C GLY A 592 -18.19 30.48 49.33
N THR A 593 -18.34 29.48 50.20
CA THR A 593 -18.88 28.14 49.86
C THR A 593 -20.30 27.98 50.46
N PRO A 594 -21.11 26.98 50.06
CA PRO A 594 -21.81 26.93 48.77
C PRO A 594 -23.32 26.65 48.91
N ARG A 595 -24.03 26.48 47.77
CA ARG A 595 -25.33 25.80 47.51
C ARG A 595 -26.55 26.64 47.08
N THR A 596 -27.22 26.09 46.06
CA THR A 596 -28.66 26.09 45.75
C THR A 596 -29.39 27.43 45.52
N ALA A 597 -29.67 27.71 44.24
CA ALA A 597 -30.90 28.36 43.79
C ALA A 597 -31.34 27.72 42.44
N SER A 598 -32.65 27.51 42.27
CA SER A 598 -33.25 26.86 41.08
C SER A 598 -34.04 27.86 40.24
N GLN A 599 -33.90 27.81 38.90
CA GLN A 599 -34.71 28.58 37.95
C GLN A 599 -34.97 27.80 36.64
N PRO A 600 -35.88 28.24 35.75
CA PRO A 600 -37.02 27.40 35.38
C PRO A 600 -36.93 26.69 34.03
N ALA A 601 -37.88 25.78 33.80
CA ALA A 601 -38.03 25.06 32.54
C ALA A 601 -38.49 25.96 31.38
N VAL A 602 -37.91 25.74 30.20
CA VAL A 602 -38.33 26.32 28.92
C VAL A 602 -38.75 25.18 27.99
N ALA A 603 -39.88 25.32 27.31
CA ALA A 603 -40.42 24.29 26.42
C ALA A 603 -39.65 24.19 25.09
N PRO A 604 -39.49 22.99 24.50
CA PRO A 604 -38.86 22.82 23.20
C PRO A 604 -39.76 23.29 22.04
N PRO A 605 -39.17 23.78 20.93
CA PRO A 605 -39.93 24.22 19.75
C PRO A 605 -40.58 23.04 18.98
N PRO A 606 -41.61 23.31 18.16
CA PRO A 606 -42.33 22.27 17.41
C PRO A 606 -41.46 21.60 16.32
N LYS A 607 -41.74 20.30 16.08
CA LYS A 607 -41.05 19.50 15.06
C LYS A 607 -41.58 19.84 13.65
N PRO A 608 -40.72 19.87 12.61
CA PRO A 608 -41.18 19.91 11.22
C PRO A 608 -41.86 18.58 10.83
N MET A 609 -42.91 18.65 10.02
CA MET A 609 -43.50 17.47 9.38
C MET A 609 -42.58 16.97 8.26
N VAL A 610 -42.30 15.67 8.24
CA VAL A 610 -41.63 14.99 7.12
C VAL A 610 -42.61 13.97 6.52
N THR A 611 -42.87 14.10 5.22
CA THR A 611 -43.80 13.23 4.51
C THR A 611 -43.24 11.81 4.40
N ARG A 612 -44.03 10.82 4.83
CA ARG A 612 -43.60 9.42 4.97
C ARG A 612 -43.64 8.69 3.63
N VAL A 613 -42.51 8.61 2.93
CA VAL A 613 -42.32 7.64 1.84
C VAL A 613 -42.20 6.24 2.46
N VAL A 614 -42.90 5.26 1.89
CA VAL A 614 -42.93 3.87 2.37
C VAL A 614 -42.08 2.99 1.45
N SER A 615 -40.98 2.45 1.98
CA SER A 615 -40.20 1.41 1.31
C SER A 615 -40.67 0.03 1.78
N SER A 616 -41.05 -0.83 0.84
CA SER A 616 -41.57 -2.17 1.13
C SER A 616 -40.46 -3.16 1.49
N THR A 617 -40.58 -3.81 2.65
CA THR A 617 -39.77 -4.99 2.98
C THR A 617 -40.17 -6.19 2.11
N LEU A 618 -39.23 -6.73 1.34
CA LEU A 618 -39.43 -7.98 0.60
C LEU A 618 -39.24 -9.19 1.52
N LEU A 619 -40.29 -10.00 1.68
CA LEU A 619 -40.22 -11.35 2.24
C LEU A 619 -39.93 -12.35 1.12
N VAL A 620 -39.02 -13.29 1.38
CA VAL A 620 -38.67 -14.37 0.45
C VAL A 620 -39.76 -15.44 0.47
N ASN A 621 -40.38 -15.71 -0.68
CA ASN A 621 -41.35 -16.80 -0.86
C ASN A 621 -40.80 -17.85 -1.84
N HIS A 622 -41.00 -19.13 -1.54
CA HIS A 622 -40.60 -20.24 -2.42
C HIS A 622 -41.63 -20.51 -3.54
N PRO A 623 -41.19 -20.92 -4.76
CA PRO A 623 -42.10 -21.19 -5.87
C PRO A 623 -42.70 -22.62 -5.83
N PRO A 624 -44.01 -22.79 -6.08
CA PRO A 624 -44.62 -24.09 -6.36
C PRO A 624 -44.43 -24.53 -7.82
N ARG A 625 -44.65 -25.82 -8.10
CA ARG A 625 -44.53 -26.42 -9.45
C ARG A 625 -45.69 -26.03 -10.39
N PRO A 626 -45.47 -25.97 -11.72
CA PRO A 626 -46.51 -25.66 -12.70
C PRO A 626 -47.30 -26.89 -13.18
N SER A 627 -48.55 -26.68 -13.62
CA SER A 627 -49.34 -27.69 -14.35
C SER A 627 -50.43 -27.07 -15.24
N GLY A 628 -50.29 -27.23 -16.57
CA GLY A 628 -51.40 -27.36 -17.53
C GLY A 628 -52.01 -26.10 -18.20
N SER A 629 -52.02 -26.12 -19.54
CA SER A 629 -53.17 -25.84 -20.45
C SER A 629 -53.85 -24.43 -20.43
N VAL A 630 -54.17 -23.68 -21.49
CA VAL A 630 -54.00 -23.66 -22.97
C VAL A 630 -54.82 -22.44 -23.51
N ALA A 631 -54.71 -22.09 -24.81
CA ALA A 631 -55.43 -21.03 -25.58
C ALA A 631 -54.78 -19.62 -25.52
N ARG A 632 -54.35 -18.99 -26.64
CA ARG A 632 -55.04 -18.50 -27.88
C ARG A 632 -56.06 -17.37 -27.55
N THR A 633 -56.04 -16.19 -28.19
CA THR A 633 -55.87 -15.93 -29.64
C THR A 633 -55.02 -14.69 -30.03
N ARG A 634 -54.66 -14.62 -31.33
CA ARG A 634 -54.07 -13.49 -32.12
C ARG A 634 -55.18 -12.52 -32.64
N PRO A 635 -54.96 -11.40 -33.37
CA PRO A 635 -53.78 -10.95 -34.18
C PRO A 635 -53.29 -9.50 -33.79
N ARG A 636 -52.60 -8.64 -34.58
CA ARG A 636 -52.11 -8.60 -35.99
C ARG A 636 -50.79 -7.76 -36.10
N ARG A 637 -50.57 -7.05 -37.23
CA ARG A 637 -49.55 -6.06 -37.63
C ARG A 637 -50.19 -5.14 -38.71
N PRO A 638 -49.64 -3.95 -39.07
CA PRO A 638 -48.42 -3.78 -39.90
C PRO A 638 -47.39 -2.80 -39.24
N GLU A 639 -46.15 -2.50 -39.70
CA GLU A 639 -45.56 -2.28 -41.05
C GLU A 639 -46.07 -0.96 -41.71
N GLU A 640 -45.26 -0.06 -42.30
CA GLU A 640 -43.79 0.03 -42.56
C GLU A 640 -43.17 1.26 -41.80
N GLY A 641 -42.13 2.04 -42.18
CA GLY A 641 -41.29 2.20 -43.40
C GLY A 641 -40.05 3.12 -43.18
N THR A 642 -39.66 3.95 -44.17
CA THR A 642 -38.33 4.62 -44.30
C THR A 642 -38.34 6.16 -44.51
N GLU A 643 -37.17 6.79 -44.31
CA GLU A 643 -36.61 8.01 -44.98
C GLU A 643 -37.16 9.44 -44.67
N GLY A 644 -36.27 10.44 -44.83
CA GLY A 644 -36.53 11.89 -44.71
C GLY A 644 -35.27 12.71 -44.34
N THR A 645 -34.84 13.63 -45.21
CA THR A 645 -33.65 14.51 -45.03
C THR A 645 -34.06 15.99 -45.03
N GLU A 646 -33.09 16.93 -44.99
CA GLU A 646 -33.23 18.40 -45.15
C GLU A 646 -33.81 19.19 -43.96
N ALA A 647 -33.60 20.51 -43.81
CA ALA A 647 -32.44 21.38 -44.12
C ALA A 647 -32.64 22.78 -43.48
N GLU A 648 -31.52 23.42 -43.08
CA GLU A 648 -31.30 24.88 -42.84
C GLU A 648 -32.25 25.69 -41.91
N GLY A 649 -31.74 26.86 -41.46
CA GLY A 649 -32.48 27.77 -40.57
C GLY A 649 -31.61 28.72 -39.73
N GLU A 650 -30.89 29.65 -40.37
CA GLU A 650 -30.27 30.77 -39.65
C GLU A 650 -31.31 31.76 -39.09
N LEU A 651 -31.03 32.38 -37.93
CA LEU A 651 -31.11 33.84 -37.84
C LEU A 651 -30.27 34.43 -36.69
N HIS A 652 -29.84 35.68 -36.89
CA HIS A 652 -28.98 36.46 -36.00
C HIS A 652 -29.61 36.87 -34.66
N SER A 653 -28.76 37.06 -33.65
CA SER A 653 -28.73 38.31 -32.88
C SER A 653 -27.30 38.60 -32.37
N LYS A 654 -26.96 39.87 -32.11
CA LYS A 654 -25.60 40.34 -31.75
C LYS A 654 -25.59 41.08 -30.40
N PRO A 655 -24.40 41.31 -29.78
CA PRO A 655 -24.27 41.63 -28.35
C PRO A 655 -24.33 43.13 -28.03
N ASP A 656 -24.32 43.45 -26.74
CA ASP A 656 -24.38 44.83 -26.23
C ASP A 656 -23.41 45.07 -25.04
N SER A 657 -22.86 46.30 -24.96
CA SER A 657 -21.99 46.86 -23.89
C SER A 657 -20.73 46.05 -23.42
N ALA A 658 -19.47 46.49 -23.48
CA ALA A 658 -18.77 47.79 -23.30
C ALA A 658 -18.14 48.00 -21.89
N SER A 659 -16.81 48.18 -21.89
CA SER A 659 -15.90 48.47 -20.76
C SER A 659 -15.87 49.99 -20.44
N PRO A 660 -14.85 50.65 -19.82
CA PRO A 660 -13.56 50.22 -19.24
C PRO A 660 -13.19 50.82 -17.84
N TRP A 661 -12.17 50.25 -17.16
CA TRP A 661 -11.48 50.91 -16.02
C TRP A 661 -9.96 50.60 -15.97
N ALA A 662 -9.13 51.58 -16.30
CA ALA A 662 -7.67 51.69 -16.07
C ALA A 662 -7.15 53.03 -16.64
N PRO A 663 -5.94 53.54 -16.31
CA PRO A 663 -5.03 53.21 -15.20
C PRO A 663 -4.69 54.47 -14.33
N GLY A 664 -3.83 54.30 -13.31
CA GLY A 664 -3.16 55.41 -12.61
C GLY A 664 -1.63 55.26 -12.66
N ARG A 665 -0.89 56.39 -12.67
CA ARG A 665 0.59 56.43 -12.61
C ARG A 665 1.07 57.46 -11.58
N HIS A 666 2.18 57.15 -10.92
CA HIS A 666 3.32 58.01 -10.53
C HIS A 666 4.40 57.05 -10.00
N ASP A 667 5.63 57.01 -10.52
CA ASP A 667 6.74 57.97 -10.42
C ASP A 667 7.42 57.98 -9.02
N ALA A 668 8.76 57.94 -8.87
CA ALA A 668 9.85 57.70 -9.84
C ALA A 668 11.20 57.41 -9.12
N TYR A 669 12.25 57.17 -9.91
CA TYR A 669 13.70 57.20 -9.59
C TYR A 669 14.30 56.24 -8.53
N ASN A 670 15.18 55.35 -9.00
CA ASN A 670 16.60 55.72 -9.07
C ASN A 670 17.39 54.88 -10.10
N HIS A 671 18.36 55.50 -10.78
CA HIS A 671 19.27 54.86 -11.74
C HIS A 671 20.71 54.87 -11.21
N PHE A 672 21.45 53.79 -11.41
CA PHE A 672 22.91 53.81 -11.56
C PHE A 672 23.36 52.63 -12.43
N CYS A 673 24.32 52.86 -13.34
CA CYS A 673 24.80 51.86 -14.30
C CYS A 673 26.32 51.89 -14.45
N LEU A 674 26.94 50.69 -14.35
CA LEU A 674 28.20 50.28 -15.01
C LEU A 674 29.50 50.98 -14.53
N PRO A 675 30.73 50.42 -14.77
CA PRO A 675 31.08 49.40 -15.77
C PRO A 675 31.94 48.18 -15.31
N PRO A 676 32.07 47.15 -16.17
CA PRO A 676 33.12 46.11 -16.16
C PRO A 676 34.20 46.38 -17.24
N PRO A 677 35.19 45.49 -17.53
CA PRO A 677 35.73 44.32 -16.80
C PRO A 677 37.22 44.55 -16.39
N PRO A 678 38.00 43.53 -15.96
CA PRO A 678 38.76 42.74 -16.95
C PRO A 678 39.01 41.25 -16.62
N ALA A 679 39.42 40.52 -17.67
CA ALA A 679 40.09 39.20 -17.69
C ALA A 679 41.09 39.24 -18.87
N PRO A 680 41.99 38.25 -19.13
CA PRO A 680 42.13 36.92 -18.51
C PRO A 680 43.58 36.50 -18.14
N VAL A 681 43.74 35.38 -17.42
CA VAL A 681 44.90 34.46 -17.54
C VAL A 681 44.41 33.02 -17.32
N SER A 682 44.91 32.07 -18.11
CA SER A 682 44.73 30.62 -17.92
C SER A 682 46.07 29.90 -17.96
N PRO A 683 46.17 28.71 -17.34
CA PRO A 683 46.87 27.62 -18.02
C PRO A 683 46.15 26.25 -17.91
N LEU A 684 46.23 25.50 -19.00
CA LEU A 684 46.00 24.04 -19.09
C LEU A 684 47.36 23.31 -19.03
N PRO A 685 47.42 21.96 -19.02
CA PRO A 685 46.65 21.02 -18.21
C PRO A 685 47.58 19.99 -17.51
N SER A 686 47.02 19.10 -16.66
CA SER A 686 47.74 17.90 -16.17
C SER A 686 46.90 16.64 -16.37
N LEU A 687 47.53 15.56 -16.85
CA LEU A 687 46.89 14.29 -17.21
C LEU A 687 46.66 13.35 -16.00
N CYS A 688 46.03 12.21 -16.30
CA CYS A 688 45.90 10.98 -15.49
C CYS A 688 44.76 10.97 -14.44
N LEU A 689 44.00 9.87 -14.27
CA LEU A 689 44.03 8.58 -14.98
C LEU A 689 42.65 7.90 -14.97
N CYS A 690 42.16 7.44 -16.13
CA CYS A 690 40.90 6.70 -16.23
C CYS A 690 41.08 5.19 -15.98
N THR A 691 40.44 4.64 -14.95
CA THR A 691 40.22 3.19 -14.82
C THR A 691 38.87 2.80 -15.43
N LYS A 692 38.90 2.30 -16.67
CA LYS A 692 37.79 1.52 -17.24
C LYS A 692 37.77 0.15 -16.57
N TYR A 693 36.59 -0.35 -16.20
CA TYR A 693 36.34 -1.79 -16.09
C TYR A 693 35.42 -2.24 -17.22
N THR A 694 35.70 -3.43 -17.75
CA THR A 694 35.24 -3.87 -19.06
C THR A 694 34.00 -4.75 -18.99
N CYS A 695 32.96 -4.40 -19.75
CA CYS A 695 31.95 -5.34 -20.20
C CYS A 695 32.49 -6.07 -21.46
N VAL A 696 32.52 -7.40 -21.44
CA VAL A 696 32.94 -8.25 -22.58
C VAL A 696 32.07 -9.49 -22.69
N SER A 697 31.46 -9.66 -23.86
CA SER A 697 30.91 -10.90 -24.45
C SER A 697 30.06 -11.85 -23.61
N LEU A 698 28.79 -11.98 -24.00
CA LEU A 698 28.31 -13.29 -24.48
C LEU A 698 27.18 -13.17 -25.53
N HIS A 699 27.52 -12.85 -26.79
CA HIS A 699 26.58 -12.96 -27.92
C HIS A 699 27.31 -13.08 -29.27
N LYS A 700 27.44 -14.32 -29.81
CA LYS A 700 27.56 -14.66 -31.25
C LYS A 700 27.79 -16.17 -31.46
N THR A 701 26.70 -16.94 -31.58
CA THR A 701 26.76 -18.30 -32.17
C THR A 701 25.42 -18.70 -32.79
N LEU A 702 25.16 -18.26 -34.03
CA LEU A 702 24.14 -18.88 -34.89
C LEU A 702 24.39 -18.50 -36.37
N ARG A 703 24.11 -19.46 -37.27
CA ARG A 703 24.30 -19.41 -38.75
C ARG A 703 25.80 -19.37 -39.18
N MET A 704 26.25 -20.10 -40.21
CA MET A 704 25.58 -20.94 -41.24
C MET A 704 26.31 -22.29 -41.46
N LEU A 705 25.75 -23.09 -42.38
CA LEU A 705 26.17 -24.40 -42.92
C LEU A 705 25.66 -25.57 -42.05
N VAL A 706 24.76 -26.46 -42.52
CA VAL A 706 24.66 -27.22 -43.80
C VAL A 706 25.70 -28.34 -43.87
N PHE A 707 25.32 -29.53 -43.40
CA PHE A 707 25.22 -30.76 -44.20
C PHE A 707 24.53 -31.87 -43.39
N SER A 708 23.71 -32.69 -44.07
CA SER A 708 22.98 -33.88 -43.55
C SER A 708 21.99 -33.63 -42.40
#